data_AF-V6HJB5-F1
#
_entry.id   AF-V6HJB5-F1
#
_cell.length_a   1.000
_cell.length_b   1.000
_cell.length_c   1.000
_cell.angle_alpha   90.00
_cell.angle_beta   90.00
_cell.angle_gamma   90.00
#
_symmetry.space_group_name_H-M   'P 1'
#
loop_
_entity.id
_entity.type
_entity.pdbx_description
1 polymer ?
#
loop_
_entity_poly.entity_id
_entity_poly.type
_entity_poly.pdbx_seq_one_letter_code
_entity_poly.pdbx_strand_id
1 'polypeptide(L)'
;MERFNIKRVGLKNLGIFLFLIGTLTISCSGSKKGSGGMFAALLSSFGIVTDQGGNLPQGVSGSVYSPLDTPASLPANFGASGPSAILFVSSFQGVNRYKSLEIRFSKSMSQASVQSDFSLVDSLNNPLPGPGKGGIFHWASGTRLIFDPYRELAPNTTYTFTLTVNSLTSGGLALIPYQVQFTTEPDYFINTAATVGAYSNVSLGWGNTSGKDITFTTNTHLYVTSNFANPISGANPIQSITLNHMGSTDQYTICTGTCSMSSPVASNLDLIADARLSSTPGLYAFIGGNSYYYQITTVTGEVFNRYFSFNYGPVNSNPYGLLTGVSTTVMDQTQTMALFGQILQKFAHADFKVANQSFNDFASTPSTNSASNLSSRCINYYQGSITYIRNYGDNSGQYGDGYCGGNPNGGAFNVVASVLGLGNLPMYLDVFIPGISIPPTAPDGSSNITDSFYVLGNGSIGIDIYGEYSVIDLAVIGLTHDCTVLACLIGNGQDFYFTTNSTVNGSGPYTPRLARAKATTWFDSSGNINVQINRYTSSNKSPNGLYPFDPNDPITGNFYVSPWWQNLNTASMSLQDSTSGLGSFLGPITNMIATNAVPQVTPAITQSLLLDIVERVSVNALNAVLQSLNNPGLELDLPNYLPAPLANFPLILSLQVSSDAAVQQSGSNRGIVASANIALVAKPSSRLLSSNPNYHGQYAATGFVSTAPTGAAGVTAIQNAKTYLFSQSNATPGLLLGLSADTVTQAAYSLWQNGAFNLALNAAFINQIQTYAGNGALFQLTKTLLQASAIINILAPGFPSLTGLNPSNPTQTITVNGTDGVEIDLWAIHAPNGSLKQVPSGSAIPQLEVNFTDLELRIYGVPASGPKYLINTARASFKALGTIKFTPFIQPSGVTGYSNLNALSLIIDPASMSYTLDILEGTQYNPFGIDPQGVLTVVSPLIPSLIIPLVNNILGQIPLPSKASLATLTNPSNASQVCNLNTTTDKIKLLTQPIPSTQTYPFLFAGLQFQGAYATNPGNTISCP
;
A
#
# COMPACT_ATOMS: atom_id res chain seq x y z
N MET A 1 49.37 5.95 -44.38
CA MET A 1 49.94 4.64 -44.06
C MET A 1 48.76 3.68 -43.92
N GLU A 2 48.30 3.05 -45.02
CA GLU A 2 48.72 1.69 -45.44
C GLU A 2 48.53 0.66 -44.29
N ARG A 3 47.79 -0.45 -44.38
CA ARG A 3 47.25 -1.24 -45.50
C ARG A 3 46.14 -2.19 -45.02
N PHE A 4 45.29 -2.53 -45.97
CA PHE A 4 44.30 -3.62 -46.08
C PHE A 4 44.74 -5.01 -45.57
N ASN A 5 43.74 -5.86 -45.23
CA ASN A 5 43.63 -7.17 -45.90
C ASN A 5 42.20 -7.70 -46.07
N ILE A 6 41.96 -8.20 -47.29
CA ILE A 6 40.72 -8.73 -47.89
C ILE A 6 40.78 -10.26 -47.91
N LYS A 7 39.62 -10.94 -47.83
CA LYS A 7 39.19 -12.11 -48.66
C LYS A 7 37.64 -12.20 -48.55
N ARG A 8 36.83 -11.76 -49.53
CA ARG A 8 36.24 -12.46 -50.72
C ARG A 8 35.63 -13.84 -50.35
N VAL A 9 34.36 -14.19 -50.61
CA VAL A 9 33.50 -14.23 -51.84
C VAL A 9 32.04 -14.51 -51.36
N GLY A 10 30.89 -14.14 -51.97
CA GLY A 10 30.51 -13.49 -53.23
C GLY A 10 28.97 -13.44 -53.37
N LEU A 11 28.48 -12.43 -54.10
CA LEU A 11 27.08 -12.19 -54.47
C LEU A 11 26.59 -13.16 -55.56
N LYS A 12 25.40 -13.72 -55.39
CA LYS A 12 24.42 -14.03 -56.47
C LYS A 12 23.00 -13.92 -55.89
N ASN A 13 22.08 -13.32 -56.67
CA ASN A 13 20.63 -13.21 -56.49
C ASN A 13 20.04 -11.81 -56.19
N LEU A 14 20.47 -10.80 -56.97
CA LEU A 14 19.75 -9.52 -57.13
C LEU A 14 18.52 -9.63 -58.08
N GLY A 15 18.17 -10.83 -58.54
CA GLY A 15 17.07 -11.08 -59.50
C GLY A 15 15.71 -11.39 -58.89
N ILE A 16 15.60 -11.48 -57.56
CA ILE A 16 14.34 -11.85 -56.87
C ILE A 16 13.61 -10.62 -56.30
N PHE A 17 14.31 -9.49 -56.15
CA PHE A 17 13.77 -8.30 -55.49
C PHE A 17 12.88 -7.43 -56.40
N LEU A 18 12.92 -7.63 -57.73
CA LEU A 18 12.15 -6.86 -58.71
C LEU A 18 10.91 -7.60 -59.25
N PHE A 19 10.69 -8.87 -58.85
CA PHE A 19 9.49 -9.63 -59.23
C PHE A 19 8.39 -9.62 -58.17
N LEU A 20 8.66 -9.13 -56.95
CA LEU A 20 7.68 -9.09 -55.86
C LEU A 20 6.82 -7.81 -55.80
N ILE A 21 7.16 -6.76 -56.55
CA ILE A 21 6.44 -5.48 -56.52
C ILE A 21 5.37 -5.39 -57.64
N GLY A 22 5.35 -6.35 -58.58
CA GLY A 22 4.50 -6.31 -59.78
C GLY A 22 3.14 -7.03 -59.73
N THR A 23 2.73 -7.66 -58.62
CA THR A 23 1.49 -8.49 -58.59
C THR A 23 0.42 -8.03 -57.60
N LEU A 24 0.55 -6.82 -57.04
CA LEU A 24 -0.56 -6.14 -56.36
C LEU A 24 -1.42 -5.40 -57.40
N THR A 25 -2.28 -6.11 -58.14
CA THR A 25 -3.59 -5.64 -58.66
C THR A 25 -4.25 -6.70 -59.55
N ILE A 26 -5.48 -7.08 -59.16
CA ILE A 26 -6.56 -7.72 -59.96
C ILE A 26 -6.69 -9.28 -59.94
N SER A 27 -7.88 -9.71 -59.48
CA SER A 27 -8.64 -10.95 -59.73
C SER A 27 -8.56 -12.16 -58.77
N CYS A 28 -9.76 -12.54 -58.31
CA CYS A 28 -10.15 -13.63 -57.44
C CYS A 28 -9.88 -15.04 -58.03
N SER A 29 -9.43 -15.98 -57.20
CA SER A 29 -10.06 -17.30 -56.98
C SER A 29 -9.19 -18.22 -56.11
N GLY A 30 -9.82 -18.86 -55.12
CA GLY A 30 -9.49 -20.19 -54.59
C GLY A 30 -8.16 -20.42 -53.85
N SER A 31 -8.28 -20.80 -52.57
CA SER A 31 -7.30 -21.55 -51.73
C SER A 31 -6.32 -20.70 -50.89
N LYS A 32 -6.75 -20.35 -49.67
CA LYS A 32 -5.85 -19.88 -48.60
C LYS A 32 -5.19 -21.08 -47.91
N LYS A 33 -3.86 -21.19 -48.00
CA LYS A 33 -3.01 -21.81 -46.95
C LYS A 33 -2.39 -20.66 -46.16
N GLY A 34 -2.84 -20.50 -44.92
CA GLY A 34 -2.36 -19.45 -44.01
C GLY A 34 -1.03 -19.83 -43.38
N SER A 35 -0.06 -18.92 -43.45
CA SER A 35 1.15 -18.92 -42.63
C SER A 35 0.77 -18.84 -41.14
N GLY A 36 1.23 -19.82 -40.35
CA GLY A 36 0.95 -19.93 -38.92
C GLY A 36 1.39 -18.72 -38.11
N GLY A 37 0.43 -18.06 -37.46
CA GLY A 37 0.68 -17.02 -36.46
C GLY A 37 0.93 -17.60 -35.06
N MET A 38 1.33 -16.74 -34.13
CA MET A 38 1.58 -17.04 -32.70
C MET A 38 0.43 -17.81 -32.00
N PHE A 39 -0.80 -17.67 -32.50
CA PHE A 39 -1.98 -18.41 -32.06
C PHE A 39 -1.87 -19.92 -32.34
N ALA A 40 -1.36 -20.31 -33.51
CA ALA A 40 -1.11 -21.72 -33.84
C ALA A 40 0.06 -22.29 -33.01
N ALA A 41 1.07 -21.47 -32.72
CA ALA A 41 2.19 -21.84 -31.85
C ALA A 41 1.76 -22.06 -30.38
N LEU A 42 0.79 -21.27 -29.90
CA LEU A 42 0.24 -21.42 -28.55
C LEU A 42 -0.74 -22.60 -28.46
N LEU A 43 -1.66 -22.76 -29.43
CA LEU A 43 -2.54 -23.92 -29.48
C LEU A 43 -1.74 -25.23 -29.58
N SER A 44 -0.69 -25.25 -30.39
CA SER A 44 0.25 -26.38 -30.41
C SER A 44 1.05 -26.55 -29.11
N SER A 45 1.32 -25.48 -28.35
CA SER A 45 1.88 -25.59 -26.98
C SER A 45 0.87 -26.10 -25.94
N PHE A 46 -0.43 -25.98 -26.20
CA PHE A 46 -1.52 -26.62 -25.44
C PHE A 46 -1.82 -28.05 -25.93
N GLY A 47 -1.03 -28.60 -26.87
CA GLY A 47 -1.29 -29.91 -27.48
C GLY A 47 -2.44 -29.93 -28.49
N ILE A 48 -2.96 -28.76 -28.86
CA ILE A 48 -4.10 -28.59 -29.77
C ILE A 48 -3.57 -28.44 -31.20
N VAL A 49 -3.86 -29.44 -32.03
CA VAL A 49 -3.47 -29.47 -33.45
C VAL A 49 -4.34 -28.48 -34.23
N THR A 50 -3.75 -27.38 -34.70
CA THR A 50 -4.52 -26.34 -35.41
C THR A 50 -4.80 -26.63 -36.88
N ASP A 51 -4.17 -27.65 -37.47
CA ASP A 51 -4.47 -28.13 -38.82
C ASP A 51 -4.10 -29.62 -38.90
N GLN A 52 -4.92 -30.44 -39.56
CA GLN A 52 -4.66 -31.88 -39.70
C GLN A 52 -3.26 -32.15 -40.29
N GLY A 53 -2.30 -32.55 -39.44
CA GLY A 53 -1.02 -33.12 -39.87
C GLY A 53 0.29 -32.54 -39.30
N GLY A 54 0.29 -31.80 -38.17
CA GLY A 54 1.54 -31.31 -37.56
C GLY A 54 2.01 -32.13 -36.34
N ASN A 55 3.29 -32.52 -36.30
CA ASN A 55 3.93 -33.10 -35.12
C ASN A 55 4.31 -32.03 -34.08
N LEU A 56 4.19 -32.38 -32.79
CA LEU A 56 4.50 -31.53 -31.64
C LEU A 56 6.00 -31.15 -31.56
N PRO A 57 6.35 -29.99 -30.97
CA PRO A 57 7.72 -29.67 -30.60
C PRO A 57 8.25 -30.67 -29.55
N GLN A 58 9.49 -31.14 -29.72
CA GLN A 58 10.14 -32.01 -28.73
C GLN A 58 10.36 -31.26 -27.41
N GLY A 59 9.79 -31.78 -26.32
CA GLY A 59 10.00 -31.29 -24.95
C GLY A 59 8.75 -31.11 -24.10
N VAL A 60 7.55 -31.10 -24.68
CA VAL A 60 6.29 -31.09 -23.93
C VAL A 60 5.83 -32.54 -23.71
N SER A 61 6.22 -33.12 -22.58
CA SER A 61 5.70 -34.43 -22.11
C SER A 61 4.36 -34.24 -21.38
N GLY A 62 3.41 -33.55 -22.01
CA GLY A 62 2.02 -33.49 -21.54
C GLY A 62 1.16 -34.38 -22.42
N SER A 63 0.59 -35.45 -21.87
CA SER A 63 -0.47 -36.19 -22.55
C SER A 63 -1.59 -35.21 -22.92
N VAL A 64 -1.96 -35.13 -24.19
CA VAL A 64 -3.18 -34.42 -24.62
C VAL A 64 -4.34 -34.98 -23.80
N TYR A 65 -5.08 -34.12 -23.08
CA TYR A 65 -6.24 -34.55 -22.31
C TYR A 65 -7.21 -35.30 -23.24
N SER A 66 -7.60 -36.51 -22.83
CA SER A 66 -8.56 -37.33 -23.55
C SER A 66 -9.85 -37.41 -22.73
N PRO A 67 -11.00 -37.03 -23.30
CA PRO A 67 -12.31 -37.17 -22.63
C PRO A 67 -12.75 -38.64 -22.53
N LEU A 68 -11.98 -39.54 -23.15
CA LEU A 68 -12.20 -40.99 -23.14
C LEU A 68 -11.04 -41.67 -22.45
N ASP A 69 -11.33 -42.83 -21.87
CA ASP A 69 -10.31 -43.75 -21.43
C ASP A 69 -9.47 -44.25 -22.64
N THR A 70 -8.23 -44.69 -22.39
CA THR A 70 -7.31 -45.18 -23.44
C THR A 70 -6.96 -46.66 -23.19
N PRO A 71 -7.77 -47.61 -23.68
CA PRO A 71 -7.61 -49.03 -23.38
C PRO A 71 -6.55 -49.74 -24.23
N ALA A 72 -6.24 -50.98 -23.80
CA ALA A 72 -5.55 -51.98 -24.62
C ALA A 72 -6.40 -52.42 -25.83
N SER A 73 -5.75 -52.99 -26.85
CA SER A 73 -6.35 -53.35 -28.13
C SER A 73 -7.62 -54.20 -28.03
N LEU A 74 -8.50 -54.08 -29.04
CA LEU A 74 -9.70 -54.92 -29.15
C LEU A 74 -9.35 -56.43 -29.06
N PRO A 75 -10.23 -57.26 -28.48
CA PRO A 75 -10.03 -58.71 -28.46
C PRO A 75 -9.84 -59.28 -29.87
N ALA A 76 -8.90 -60.22 -30.05
CA ALA A 76 -8.55 -60.78 -31.37
C ALA A 76 -9.73 -61.41 -32.13
N ASN A 77 -10.77 -61.88 -31.43
CA ASN A 77 -11.97 -62.49 -31.99
C ASN A 77 -13.21 -61.58 -31.95
N PHE A 78 -13.04 -60.27 -31.80
CA PHE A 78 -14.15 -59.33 -31.67
C PHE A 78 -15.08 -59.35 -32.90
N GLY A 79 -16.28 -59.91 -32.74
CA GLY A 79 -17.27 -60.05 -33.81
C GLY A 79 -17.22 -61.34 -34.64
N ALA A 80 -16.40 -62.32 -34.26
CA ALA A 80 -16.28 -63.58 -35.00
C ALA A 80 -17.57 -64.44 -34.96
N SER A 81 -18.34 -64.37 -33.87
CA SER A 81 -19.55 -65.17 -33.66
C SER A 81 -20.86 -64.43 -33.96
N GLY A 82 -20.78 -63.17 -34.41
CA GLY A 82 -21.93 -62.30 -34.64
C GLY A 82 -21.70 -60.85 -34.21
N PRO A 83 -22.67 -59.94 -34.42
CA PRO A 83 -22.58 -58.57 -33.94
C PRO A 83 -22.34 -58.55 -32.42
N SER A 84 -21.25 -57.93 -31.98
CA SER A 84 -20.77 -57.93 -30.58
C SER A 84 -20.48 -56.50 -30.13
N ALA A 85 -20.65 -56.23 -28.84
CA ALA A 85 -20.32 -54.95 -28.21
C ALA A 85 -19.23 -55.14 -27.14
N ILE A 86 -18.49 -54.07 -26.84
CA ILE A 86 -17.56 -54.02 -25.71
C ILE A 86 -17.51 -52.61 -25.13
N LEU A 87 -17.58 -52.50 -23.80
CA LEU A 87 -17.23 -51.28 -23.08
C LEU A 87 -15.71 -51.14 -23.16
N PHE A 88 -15.25 -50.10 -23.86
CA PHE A 88 -13.86 -49.89 -24.21
C PHE A 88 -13.18 -49.03 -23.14
N VAL A 89 -12.81 -49.68 -22.03
CA VAL A 89 -12.11 -49.09 -20.87
C VAL A 89 -10.82 -49.86 -20.58
N SER A 90 -9.83 -49.18 -19.99
CA SER A 90 -8.52 -49.73 -19.64
C SER A 90 -8.59 -50.76 -18.50
N SER A 91 -9.55 -50.57 -17.59
CA SER A 91 -9.84 -51.42 -16.45
C SER A 91 -11.33 -51.33 -16.10
N PHE A 92 -11.93 -52.42 -15.61
CA PHE A 92 -13.29 -52.40 -15.04
C PHE A 92 -13.31 -52.02 -13.55
N GLN A 93 -12.15 -51.78 -12.96
CA GLN A 93 -11.98 -51.29 -11.58
C GLN A 93 -11.31 -49.92 -11.62
N GLY A 94 -11.85 -48.95 -10.89
CA GLY A 94 -11.35 -47.58 -10.88
C GLY A 94 -11.62 -46.83 -12.18
N VAL A 95 -12.79 -47.06 -12.80
CA VAL A 95 -13.18 -46.29 -13.99
C VAL A 95 -13.33 -44.81 -13.60
N ASN A 96 -12.66 -43.93 -14.34
CA ASN A 96 -12.72 -42.49 -14.10
C ASN A 96 -14.18 -42.01 -14.19
N ARG A 97 -14.65 -41.34 -13.14
CA ARG A 97 -16.07 -40.98 -12.96
C ARG A 97 -16.52 -39.81 -13.83
N TYR A 98 -15.57 -39.07 -14.40
CA TYR A 98 -15.80 -37.86 -15.19
C TYR A 98 -15.70 -38.06 -16.70
N LYS A 99 -15.08 -39.17 -17.14
CA LYS A 99 -14.88 -39.45 -18.56
C LYS A 99 -16.13 -40.07 -19.20
N SER A 100 -16.32 -39.78 -20.49
CA SER A 100 -17.37 -40.42 -21.27
C SER A 100 -17.05 -41.90 -21.50
N LEU A 101 -18.07 -42.74 -21.58
CA LEU A 101 -17.95 -44.18 -21.79
C LEU A 101 -17.92 -44.49 -23.29
N GLU A 102 -16.85 -45.12 -23.77
CA GLU A 102 -16.77 -45.58 -25.16
C GLU A 102 -17.28 -47.02 -25.29
N ILE A 103 -18.24 -47.24 -26.19
CA ILE A 103 -18.73 -48.56 -26.57
C ILE A 103 -18.34 -48.82 -28.02
N ARG A 104 -17.61 -49.91 -28.25
CA ARG A 104 -17.25 -50.37 -29.59
C ARG A 104 -18.14 -51.53 -30.00
N PHE A 105 -18.51 -51.55 -31.28
CA PHE A 105 -19.29 -52.61 -31.91
C PHE A 105 -18.49 -53.26 -33.04
N SER A 106 -18.67 -54.57 -33.23
CA SER A 106 -18.00 -55.30 -34.30
C SER A 106 -18.64 -55.09 -35.69
N LYS A 107 -19.85 -54.53 -35.74
CA LYS A 107 -20.63 -54.22 -36.94
C LYS A 107 -21.32 -52.87 -36.80
N SER A 108 -21.68 -52.26 -37.93
CA SER A 108 -22.43 -50.99 -37.92
C SER A 108 -23.81 -51.19 -37.30
N MET A 109 -24.19 -50.32 -36.36
CA MET A 109 -25.43 -50.43 -35.57
C MET A 109 -26.52 -49.45 -36.01
N SER A 110 -27.77 -49.79 -35.70
CA SER A 110 -28.91 -48.88 -35.80
C SER A 110 -28.97 -48.02 -34.52
N GLN A 111 -28.71 -46.72 -34.67
CA GLN A 111 -28.58 -45.77 -33.56
C GLN A 111 -29.81 -45.77 -32.65
N ALA A 112 -31.02 -45.72 -33.23
CA ALA A 112 -32.27 -45.67 -32.49
C ALA A 112 -32.51 -46.96 -31.66
N SER A 113 -32.16 -48.12 -32.22
CA SER A 113 -32.34 -49.40 -31.51
C SER A 113 -31.41 -49.51 -30.29
N VAL A 114 -30.14 -49.13 -30.45
CA VAL A 114 -29.14 -49.16 -29.38
C VAL A 114 -29.48 -48.14 -28.30
N GLN A 115 -29.88 -46.92 -28.66
CA GLN A 115 -30.22 -45.87 -27.68
C GLN A 115 -31.46 -46.23 -26.85
N SER A 116 -32.47 -46.88 -27.44
CA SER A 116 -33.65 -47.35 -26.73
C SER A 116 -33.31 -48.48 -25.74
N ASP A 117 -32.46 -49.41 -26.19
CA ASP A 117 -32.05 -50.61 -25.44
C ASP A 117 -30.95 -50.36 -24.40
N PHE A 118 -30.20 -49.26 -24.52
CA PHE A 118 -29.14 -48.88 -23.59
C PHE A 118 -29.65 -48.81 -22.14
N SER A 119 -28.96 -49.51 -21.24
CA SER A 119 -29.21 -49.46 -19.80
C SER A 119 -27.90 -49.37 -19.04
N LEU A 120 -27.80 -48.35 -18.18
CA LEU A 120 -26.72 -48.17 -17.22
C LEU A 120 -27.36 -47.84 -15.87
N VAL A 121 -27.19 -48.74 -14.91
CA VAL A 121 -27.80 -48.66 -13.57
C VAL A 121 -26.75 -48.93 -12.50
N ASP A 122 -26.92 -48.35 -11.32
CA ASP A 122 -26.09 -48.68 -10.16
C ASP A 122 -26.42 -50.07 -9.61
N SER A 123 -25.70 -50.50 -8.57
CA SER A 123 -25.90 -51.79 -7.89
C SER A 123 -27.26 -51.91 -7.19
N LEU A 124 -27.95 -50.79 -6.94
CA LEU A 124 -29.31 -50.73 -6.40
C LEU A 124 -30.37 -50.66 -7.51
N ASN A 125 -29.95 -50.80 -8.77
CA ASN A 125 -30.79 -50.74 -9.96
C ASN A 125 -31.43 -49.36 -10.20
N ASN A 126 -30.83 -48.28 -9.70
CA ASN A 126 -31.24 -46.92 -10.00
C ASN A 126 -30.65 -46.49 -11.35
N PRO A 127 -31.45 -45.86 -12.24
CA PRO A 127 -30.93 -45.25 -13.45
C PRO A 127 -30.10 -44.00 -13.15
N LEU A 128 -29.26 -43.62 -14.11
CA LEU A 128 -28.54 -42.35 -14.05
C LEU A 128 -29.51 -41.14 -13.97
N PRO A 129 -29.16 -40.09 -13.21
CA PRO A 129 -30.00 -38.91 -13.05
C PRO A 129 -30.11 -38.10 -14.35
N GLY A 130 -31.26 -37.45 -14.55
CA GLY A 130 -31.53 -36.59 -15.71
C GLY A 130 -32.56 -37.16 -16.68
N PRO A 131 -32.82 -36.47 -17.80
CA PRO A 131 -33.78 -36.93 -18.80
C PRO A 131 -33.29 -38.21 -19.52
N GLY A 132 -34.23 -38.99 -20.05
CA GLY A 132 -33.93 -40.16 -20.88
C GLY A 132 -33.14 -41.25 -20.15
N LYS A 133 -31.96 -41.58 -20.67
CA LYS A 133 -31.03 -42.59 -20.11
C LYS A 133 -29.92 -41.97 -19.25
N GLY A 134 -30.08 -40.71 -18.84
CA GLY A 134 -29.16 -39.99 -17.95
C GLY A 134 -27.85 -39.52 -18.60
N GLY A 135 -27.81 -39.38 -19.92
CA GLY A 135 -26.67 -38.85 -20.66
C GLY A 135 -26.95 -38.63 -22.15
N ILE A 136 -25.94 -38.16 -22.87
CA ILE A 136 -25.97 -37.89 -24.31
C ILE A 136 -25.27 -39.01 -25.08
N PHE A 137 -25.88 -39.41 -26.19
CA PHE A 137 -25.33 -40.39 -27.11
C PHE A 137 -24.66 -39.71 -28.30
N HIS A 138 -23.35 -39.92 -28.44
CA HIS A 138 -22.54 -39.41 -29.55
C HIS A 138 -22.00 -40.56 -30.39
N TRP A 139 -22.45 -40.67 -31.65
CA TRP A 139 -21.95 -41.69 -32.58
C TRP A 139 -20.76 -41.15 -33.37
N ALA A 140 -19.55 -41.59 -33.01
CA ALA A 140 -18.33 -41.23 -33.73
C ALA A 140 -18.20 -41.97 -35.08
N SER A 141 -18.81 -43.15 -35.18
CA SER A 141 -18.99 -43.93 -36.42
C SER A 141 -20.14 -44.91 -36.24
N GLY A 142 -20.58 -45.62 -37.30
CA GLY A 142 -21.59 -46.68 -37.16
C GLY A 142 -21.20 -47.81 -36.19
N THR A 143 -19.91 -47.95 -35.86
CA THR A 143 -19.37 -48.99 -34.95
C THR A 143 -18.88 -48.45 -33.62
N ARG A 144 -19.02 -47.14 -33.37
CA ARG A 144 -18.45 -46.48 -32.18
C ARG A 144 -19.45 -45.50 -31.58
N LEU A 145 -19.93 -45.84 -30.39
CA LEU A 145 -20.79 -45.01 -29.57
C LEU A 145 -19.98 -44.46 -28.39
N ILE A 146 -20.16 -43.18 -28.12
CA ILE A 146 -19.68 -42.53 -26.90
C ILE A 146 -20.93 -42.11 -26.13
N PHE A 147 -21.02 -42.54 -24.88
CA PHE A 147 -22.07 -42.13 -23.96
C PHE A 147 -21.48 -41.17 -22.93
N ASP A 148 -22.00 -39.95 -22.90
CA ASP A 148 -21.55 -38.88 -22.00
C ASP A 148 -22.62 -38.62 -20.93
N PRO A 149 -22.43 -39.09 -19.69
CA PRO A 149 -23.37 -38.84 -18.60
C PRO A 149 -23.62 -37.33 -18.38
N TYR A 150 -24.85 -36.92 -18.04
CA TYR A 150 -25.14 -35.49 -17.73
C TYR A 150 -24.48 -35.01 -16.43
N ARG A 151 -23.94 -35.95 -15.65
CA ARG A 151 -23.29 -35.79 -14.36
C ARG A 151 -22.21 -36.82 -14.21
N GLU A 152 -21.17 -36.47 -13.46
CA GLU A 152 -20.17 -37.42 -13.05
C GLU A 152 -20.82 -38.65 -12.39
N LEU A 153 -20.29 -39.83 -12.67
CA LEU A 153 -20.75 -41.06 -12.01
C LEU A 153 -20.47 -40.97 -10.51
N ALA A 154 -21.27 -41.66 -9.69
CA ALA A 154 -21.11 -41.66 -8.25
C ALA A 154 -19.75 -42.29 -7.87
N PRO A 155 -19.06 -41.78 -6.83
CA PRO A 155 -17.77 -42.30 -6.43
C PRO A 155 -17.90 -43.72 -5.88
N ASN A 156 -16.88 -44.56 -6.12
CA ASN A 156 -16.79 -45.95 -5.63
C ASN A 156 -18.10 -46.75 -5.81
N THR A 157 -18.75 -46.58 -6.96
CA THR A 157 -20.06 -47.17 -7.24
C THR A 157 -19.93 -48.17 -8.38
N THR A 158 -20.46 -49.37 -8.17
CA THR A 158 -20.53 -50.40 -9.21
C THR A 158 -21.74 -50.15 -10.10
N TYR A 159 -21.49 -49.99 -11.39
CA TYR A 159 -22.51 -49.84 -12.42
C TYR A 159 -22.60 -51.10 -13.28
N THR A 160 -23.82 -51.45 -13.67
CA THR A 160 -24.09 -52.52 -14.65
C THR A 160 -24.52 -51.90 -15.97
N PHE A 161 -23.70 -52.09 -17.00
CA PHE A 161 -24.01 -51.71 -18.38
C PHE A 161 -24.62 -52.92 -19.10
N THR A 162 -25.76 -52.73 -19.78
CA THR A 162 -26.47 -53.78 -20.50
C THR A 162 -26.94 -53.31 -21.89
N LEU A 163 -26.73 -54.16 -22.89
CA LEU A 163 -27.38 -54.15 -24.21
C LEU A 163 -27.93 -55.55 -24.50
N THR A 164 -29.13 -55.62 -25.06
CA THR A 164 -29.84 -56.88 -25.31
C THR A 164 -29.94 -57.18 -26.81
N VAL A 165 -30.70 -58.21 -27.16
CA VAL A 165 -31.00 -58.57 -28.56
C VAL A 165 -31.78 -57.47 -29.31
N ASN A 166 -32.35 -56.49 -28.61
CA ASN A 166 -33.09 -55.38 -29.21
C ASN A 166 -32.16 -54.35 -29.88
N SER A 167 -30.87 -54.37 -29.56
CA SER A 167 -29.85 -53.62 -30.28
C SER A 167 -29.60 -54.27 -31.64
N LEU A 168 -29.96 -53.60 -32.74
CA LEU A 168 -29.86 -54.14 -34.10
C LEU A 168 -28.71 -53.51 -34.87
N THR A 169 -28.07 -54.29 -35.76
CA THR A 169 -27.18 -53.76 -36.79
C THR A 169 -27.95 -52.88 -37.77
N SER A 170 -27.26 -52.04 -38.54
CA SER A 170 -27.91 -51.25 -39.62
C SER A 170 -28.59 -52.14 -40.68
N GLY A 171 -28.24 -53.44 -40.75
CA GLY A 171 -28.87 -54.45 -41.59
C GLY A 171 -29.93 -55.32 -40.89
N GLY A 172 -30.33 -55.00 -39.66
CA GLY A 172 -31.41 -55.68 -38.94
C GLY A 172 -31.03 -56.96 -38.17
N LEU A 173 -29.75 -57.36 -38.14
CA LEU A 173 -29.28 -58.48 -37.32
C LEU A 173 -29.16 -58.07 -35.85
N ALA A 174 -29.60 -58.92 -34.92
CA ALA A 174 -29.52 -58.67 -33.49
C ALA A 174 -28.08 -58.73 -32.93
N LEU A 175 -27.81 -57.90 -31.94
CA LEU A 175 -26.60 -57.95 -31.12
C LEU A 175 -26.60 -59.20 -30.23
N ILE A 176 -25.44 -59.83 -30.07
CA ILE A 176 -25.24 -60.79 -28.98
C ILE A 176 -25.34 -60.02 -27.66
N PRO A 177 -26.27 -60.38 -26.74
CA PRO A 177 -26.46 -59.65 -25.49
C PRO A 177 -25.14 -59.41 -24.77
N TYR A 178 -24.92 -58.16 -24.38
CA TYR A 178 -23.70 -57.73 -23.72
C TYR A 178 -24.05 -57.11 -22.38
N GLN A 179 -23.48 -57.68 -21.32
CA GLN A 179 -23.60 -57.16 -19.97
C GLN A 179 -22.22 -57.14 -19.33
N VAL A 180 -21.88 -56.02 -18.70
CA VAL A 180 -20.63 -55.87 -17.98
C VAL A 180 -20.83 -54.99 -16.75
N GLN A 181 -20.08 -55.30 -15.69
CA GLN A 181 -20.01 -54.49 -14.49
C GLN A 181 -18.68 -53.78 -14.43
N PHE A 182 -18.70 -52.53 -13.99
CA PHE A 182 -17.50 -51.76 -13.70
C PHE A 182 -17.70 -50.94 -12.44
N THR A 183 -16.62 -50.67 -11.71
CA THR A 183 -16.64 -49.84 -10.50
C THR A 183 -15.87 -48.56 -10.74
N THR A 184 -16.49 -47.44 -10.42
CA THR A 184 -15.88 -46.12 -10.54
C THR A 184 -14.80 -45.90 -9.49
N GLU A 185 -13.89 -44.98 -9.75
CA GLU A 185 -12.92 -44.53 -8.74
C GLU A 185 -13.60 -43.89 -7.51
N PRO A 186 -12.99 -43.97 -6.31
CA PRO A 186 -13.46 -43.25 -5.14
C PRO A 186 -13.24 -41.73 -5.27
N ASP A 187 -13.90 -40.94 -4.43
CA ASP A 187 -13.50 -39.55 -4.27
C ASP A 187 -12.29 -39.43 -3.33
N TYR A 188 -11.41 -38.49 -3.65
CA TYR A 188 -10.18 -38.25 -2.89
C TYR A 188 -10.27 -36.94 -2.11
N PHE A 189 -11.45 -36.51 -1.67
CA PHE A 189 -11.58 -35.28 -0.90
C PHE A 189 -10.98 -35.44 0.49
N ILE A 190 -10.19 -34.45 0.93
CA ILE A 190 -9.57 -34.46 2.25
C ILE A 190 -10.11 -33.28 3.07
N ASN A 191 -10.82 -33.60 4.15
CA ASN A 191 -11.16 -32.63 5.18
C ASN A 191 -9.93 -32.38 6.04
N THR A 192 -9.44 -31.14 6.05
CA THR A 192 -8.31 -30.71 6.90
C THR A 192 -8.82 -29.74 7.94
N ALA A 193 -8.45 -29.96 9.20
CA ALA A 193 -8.72 -29.04 10.29
C ALA A 193 -7.44 -28.76 11.08
N ALA A 194 -7.30 -27.51 11.55
CA ALA A 194 -6.17 -27.07 12.36
C ALA A 194 -6.57 -26.79 13.80
N THR A 195 -5.62 -27.04 14.71
CA THR A 195 -5.72 -26.69 16.14
C THR A 195 -4.45 -25.92 16.56
N VAL A 196 -4.64 -24.70 17.07
CA VAL A 196 -3.57 -23.77 17.48
C VAL A 196 -4.01 -23.00 18.72
N GLY A 197 -3.28 -23.16 19.82
CA GLY A 197 -3.60 -22.47 21.07
C GLY A 197 -5.06 -22.66 21.49
N ALA A 198 -5.85 -21.59 21.50
CA ALA A 198 -7.27 -21.61 21.87
C ALA A 198 -8.23 -22.01 20.73
N TYR A 199 -7.75 -22.10 19.49
CA TYR A 199 -8.57 -22.46 18.33
C TYR A 199 -8.46 -23.96 18.07
N SER A 200 -9.59 -24.69 18.11
CA SER A 200 -9.62 -26.14 17.84
C SER A 200 -10.51 -26.47 16.66
N ASN A 201 -10.11 -27.44 15.85
CA ASN A 201 -10.88 -27.97 14.72
C ASN A 201 -11.33 -26.88 13.72
N VAL A 202 -10.45 -25.93 13.42
CA VAL A 202 -10.70 -24.90 12.41
C VAL A 202 -10.59 -25.51 11.02
N SER A 203 -11.68 -25.60 10.27
CA SER A 203 -11.69 -26.15 8.91
C SER A 203 -10.85 -25.31 7.95
N LEU A 204 -9.98 -25.97 7.19
CA LEU A 204 -9.09 -25.37 6.19
C LEU A 204 -9.42 -25.85 4.78
N GLY A 205 -8.90 -25.14 3.77
CA GLY A 205 -9.14 -25.48 2.36
C GLY A 205 -10.63 -25.46 2.04
N TRP A 206 -11.10 -26.42 1.22
CA TRP A 206 -12.51 -26.50 0.81
C TRP A 206 -13.49 -26.69 1.99
N GLY A 207 -13.04 -27.17 3.15
CA GLY A 207 -13.85 -27.26 4.37
C GLY A 207 -14.20 -25.91 5.00
N ASN A 208 -13.51 -24.82 4.61
CA ASN A 208 -13.83 -23.46 5.05
C ASN A 208 -15.04 -22.90 4.28
N THR A 209 -16.23 -23.40 4.60
CA THR A 209 -17.49 -22.96 3.98
C THR A 209 -17.91 -21.54 4.35
N SER A 210 -17.27 -20.95 5.37
CA SER A 210 -17.54 -19.57 5.78
C SER A 210 -16.97 -18.53 4.83
N GLY A 211 -16.01 -18.92 3.96
CA GLY A 211 -15.35 -18.03 3.02
C GLY A 211 -14.54 -16.91 3.70
N LYS A 212 -14.19 -17.08 4.99
CA LYS A 212 -13.42 -16.11 5.78
C LYS A 212 -11.92 -16.41 5.70
N ASP A 213 -11.12 -15.39 5.89
CA ASP A 213 -9.67 -15.55 6.09
C ASP A 213 -9.37 -16.31 7.38
N ILE A 214 -8.55 -17.35 7.29
CA ILE A 214 -8.07 -18.11 8.43
C ILE A 214 -6.65 -17.64 8.77
N THR A 215 -6.52 -16.85 9.83
CA THR A 215 -5.22 -16.37 10.33
C THR A 215 -4.96 -16.88 11.74
N PHE A 216 -3.85 -17.58 11.93
CA PHE A 216 -3.37 -18.03 13.25
C PHE A 216 -2.24 -17.13 13.76
N THR A 217 -2.29 -16.77 15.04
CA THR A 217 -1.18 -16.08 15.71
C THR A 217 -0.01 -17.02 15.96
N THR A 218 1.19 -16.48 16.20
CA THR A 218 2.36 -17.27 16.61
C THR A 218 2.04 -18.20 17.79
N ASN A 219 2.47 -19.45 17.68
CA ASN A 219 2.33 -20.47 18.72
C ASN A 219 3.55 -21.41 18.69
N THR A 220 3.70 -22.24 19.72
CA THR A 220 4.73 -23.28 19.73
C THR A 220 4.33 -24.49 18.90
N HIS A 221 3.03 -24.72 18.69
CA HIS A 221 2.50 -25.86 17.94
C HIS A 221 1.34 -25.45 17.03
N LEU A 222 1.29 -26.06 15.84
CA LEU A 222 0.14 -25.96 14.93
C LEU A 222 -0.15 -27.35 14.40
N TYR A 223 -1.16 -27.99 14.97
CA TYR A 223 -1.53 -29.34 14.60
C TYR A 223 -2.54 -29.33 13.47
N VAL A 224 -2.28 -30.08 12.41
CA VAL A 224 -3.25 -30.40 11.37
C VAL A 224 -3.69 -31.85 11.47
N THR A 225 -5.01 -32.06 11.36
CA THR A 225 -5.62 -33.37 11.24
C THR A 225 -6.41 -33.42 9.94
N SER A 226 -6.12 -34.43 9.12
CA SER A 226 -6.61 -34.56 7.76
C SER A 226 -7.16 -35.96 7.54
N ASN A 227 -8.40 -36.04 7.06
CA ASN A 227 -9.10 -37.30 6.82
C ASN A 227 -9.79 -37.28 5.46
N PHE A 228 -9.90 -38.44 4.81
CA PHE A 228 -10.77 -38.56 3.63
C PHE A 228 -12.22 -38.26 4.02
N ALA A 229 -12.92 -37.51 3.17
CA ALA A 229 -14.32 -37.16 3.39
C ALA A 229 -15.23 -38.38 3.27
N ASN A 230 -14.99 -39.23 2.27
CA ASN A 230 -15.75 -40.46 2.02
C ASN A 230 -14.79 -41.67 1.94
N PRO A 231 -14.28 -42.17 3.07
CA PRO A 231 -13.33 -43.27 3.09
C PRO A 231 -13.96 -44.59 2.65
N ILE A 232 -13.23 -45.38 1.85
CA ILE A 232 -13.63 -46.73 1.46
C ILE A 232 -12.91 -47.79 2.31
N SER A 233 -13.58 -48.90 2.60
CA SER A 233 -13.01 -50.06 3.31
C SER A 233 -12.54 -51.15 2.34
N GLY A 234 -11.32 -51.66 2.49
CA GLY A 234 -10.80 -52.78 1.69
C GLY A 234 -9.67 -52.39 0.73
N ALA A 235 -9.66 -52.97 -0.48
CA ALA A 235 -8.63 -52.71 -1.49
C ALA A 235 -8.65 -51.22 -1.90
N ASN A 236 -7.53 -50.53 -1.70
CA ASN A 236 -7.44 -49.11 -1.93
C ASN A 236 -6.66 -48.81 -3.23
N PRO A 237 -7.18 -47.94 -4.11
CA PRO A 237 -6.51 -47.61 -5.37
C PRO A 237 -5.35 -46.61 -5.20
N ILE A 238 -4.96 -46.21 -3.98
CA ILE A 238 -3.89 -45.25 -3.73
C ILE A 238 -2.52 -45.94 -3.64
N GLN A 239 -1.59 -45.51 -4.50
CA GLN A 239 -0.20 -45.94 -4.52
C GLN A 239 0.67 -45.13 -3.55
N SER A 240 0.47 -43.83 -3.44
CA SER A 240 1.23 -42.98 -2.52
C SER A 240 0.49 -41.70 -2.16
N ILE A 241 0.77 -41.17 -0.96
CA ILE A 241 0.36 -39.83 -0.54
C ILE A 241 1.59 -39.08 -0.04
N THR A 242 1.83 -37.90 -0.60
CA THR A 242 2.88 -36.98 -0.13
C THR A 242 2.27 -35.64 0.28
N LEU A 243 2.83 -35.02 1.32
CA LEU A 243 2.56 -33.65 1.70
C LEU A 243 3.64 -32.75 1.11
N ASN A 244 3.20 -31.70 0.44
CA ASN A 244 4.06 -30.69 -0.18
C ASN A 244 3.66 -29.30 0.33
N HIS A 245 4.62 -28.37 0.28
CA HIS A 245 4.42 -26.98 0.66
C HIS A 245 4.75 -26.05 -0.51
N MET A 246 3.86 -25.09 -0.81
CA MET A 246 4.03 -24.17 -1.93
C MET A 246 5.30 -23.32 -1.77
N GLY A 247 6.12 -23.25 -2.82
CA GLY A 247 7.40 -22.56 -2.82
C GLY A 247 8.56 -23.38 -2.23
N SER A 248 8.35 -24.66 -1.92
CA SER A 248 9.39 -25.61 -1.52
C SER A 248 9.48 -26.79 -2.49
N THR A 249 10.67 -27.35 -2.65
CA THR A 249 10.88 -28.64 -3.33
C THR A 249 10.87 -29.82 -2.35
N ASP A 250 10.82 -29.55 -1.05
CA ASP A 250 10.77 -30.58 -0.01
C ASP A 250 9.39 -31.24 0.01
N GLN A 251 9.36 -32.55 0.25
CA GLN A 251 8.15 -33.35 0.36
C GLN A 251 8.23 -34.31 1.54
N TYR A 252 7.11 -34.55 2.21
CA TYR A 252 6.99 -35.55 3.26
C TYR A 252 6.08 -36.69 2.79
N THR A 253 6.62 -37.92 2.78
CA THR A 253 5.85 -39.09 2.37
C THR A 253 5.01 -39.59 3.54
N ILE A 254 3.69 -39.57 3.37
CA ILE A 254 2.72 -40.06 4.36
C ILE A 254 2.60 -41.58 4.25
N CYS A 255 2.47 -42.09 3.03
CA CYS A 255 2.41 -43.53 2.75
C CYS A 255 2.85 -43.83 1.32
N THR A 256 3.35 -45.05 1.12
CA THR A 256 3.71 -45.64 -0.19
C THR A 256 3.34 -47.13 -0.20
N GLY A 257 2.84 -47.62 -1.34
CA GLY A 257 2.49 -49.01 -1.59
C GLY A 257 1.15 -49.45 -1.02
N THR A 258 0.94 -49.33 0.31
CA THR A 258 -0.30 -49.75 1.00
C THR A 258 -0.93 -48.58 1.75
N CYS A 259 -1.42 -47.61 1.00
CA CYS A 259 -2.18 -46.49 1.56
C CYS A 259 -3.63 -46.91 1.82
N SER A 260 -4.21 -46.53 2.96
CA SER A 260 -5.63 -46.76 3.26
C SER A 260 -6.38 -45.45 3.46
N MET A 261 -7.51 -45.30 2.79
CA MET A 261 -8.43 -44.17 3.01
C MET A 261 -9.13 -44.23 4.38
N SER A 262 -9.19 -45.40 5.03
CA SER A 262 -9.76 -45.52 6.37
C SER A 262 -8.82 -45.02 7.48
N SER A 263 -7.55 -44.79 7.16
CA SER A 263 -6.57 -44.22 8.08
C SER A 263 -6.52 -42.69 7.90
N PRO A 264 -6.30 -41.91 8.97
CA PRO A 264 -6.06 -40.47 8.84
C PRO A 264 -4.89 -40.21 7.89
N VAL A 265 -5.06 -39.27 6.96
CA VAL A 265 -3.99 -38.80 6.07
C VAL A 265 -2.93 -38.08 6.90
N ALA A 266 -3.36 -37.27 7.86
CA ALA A 266 -2.51 -36.71 8.90
C ALA A 266 -3.26 -36.76 10.23
N SER A 267 -2.59 -37.21 11.29
CA SER A 267 -3.13 -37.19 12.65
C SER A 267 -2.22 -36.34 13.51
N ASN A 268 -2.73 -35.17 13.96
CA ASN A 268 -1.99 -34.19 14.76
C ASN A 268 -0.56 -33.93 14.24
N LEU A 269 -0.41 -33.75 12.93
CA LEU A 269 0.87 -33.39 12.33
C LEU A 269 1.18 -31.95 12.72
N ASP A 270 2.31 -31.73 13.40
CA ASP A 270 2.69 -30.40 13.86
C ASP A 270 3.51 -29.66 12.79
N LEU A 271 2.91 -28.67 12.14
CA LEU A 271 3.58 -27.91 11.08
C LEU A 271 4.63 -26.93 11.61
N ILE A 272 4.92 -26.89 12.92
CA ILE A 272 5.93 -26.02 13.52
C ILE A 272 7.08 -26.81 14.15
N ALA A 273 6.77 -27.88 14.89
CA ALA A 273 7.76 -28.56 15.72
C ALA A 273 7.82 -30.08 15.51
N ASP A 274 7.12 -30.64 14.52
CA ASP A 274 7.16 -32.09 14.32
C ASP A 274 8.57 -32.56 13.94
N ALA A 275 9.10 -33.51 14.71
CA ALA A 275 10.41 -34.09 14.46
C ALA A 275 10.49 -34.79 13.09
N ARG A 276 9.37 -35.28 12.55
CA ARG A 276 9.29 -35.90 11.22
C ARG A 276 9.55 -34.89 10.10
N LEU A 277 9.21 -33.62 10.32
CA LEU A 277 9.44 -32.52 9.38
C LEU A 277 10.82 -31.87 9.57
N SER A 278 11.52 -32.16 10.67
CA SER A 278 12.79 -31.50 11.04
C SER A 278 13.94 -31.76 10.07
N SER A 279 13.88 -32.85 9.30
CA SER A 279 14.82 -33.13 8.20
C SER A 279 14.49 -32.41 6.89
N THR A 280 13.35 -31.72 6.81
CA THR A 280 12.82 -31.05 5.60
C THR A 280 12.33 -29.64 5.95
N PRO A 281 13.23 -28.66 6.12
CA PRO A 281 12.90 -27.33 6.61
C PRO A 281 11.82 -26.61 5.80
N GLY A 282 11.72 -26.90 4.50
CA GLY A 282 10.75 -26.27 3.60
C GLY A 282 9.29 -26.68 3.84
N LEU A 283 9.01 -27.65 4.71
CA LEU A 283 7.65 -28.05 5.07
C LEU A 283 7.09 -27.38 6.33
N TYR A 284 7.92 -26.66 7.08
CA TYR A 284 7.45 -25.92 8.25
C TYR A 284 6.61 -24.71 7.85
N ALA A 285 5.61 -24.40 8.69
CA ALA A 285 4.84 -23.19 8.58
C ALA A 285 5.75 -21.98 8.86
N PHE A 286 5.79 -21.02 7.94
CA PHE A 286 6.53 -19.78 8.11
C PHE A 286 5.60 -18.61 8.39
N ILE A 287 6.17 -17.48 8.84
CA ILE A 287 5.41 -16.25 9.06
C ILE A 287 4.92 -15.70 7.71
N GLY A 288 3.60 -15.62 7.53
CA GLY A 288 2.93 -15.19 6.32
C GLY A 288 1.90 -16.23 5.85
N GLY A 289 1.69 -16.26 4.54
CA GLY A 289 0.75 -17.15 3.89
C GLY A 289 1.31 -18.55 3.63
N ASN A 290 0.66 -19.59 4.15
CA ASN A 290 1.08 -20.98 3.99
C ASN A 290 0.03 -21.74 3.16
N SER A 291 0.48 -22.45 2.12
CA SER A 291 -0.38 -23.30 1.29
C SER A 291 0.26 -24.65 1.07
N TYR A 292 -0.43 -25.70 1.50
CA TYR A 292 0.02 -27.07 1.46
C TYR A 292 -0.89 -27.88 0.55
N TYR A 293 -0.37 -28.96 -0.03
CA TYR A 293 -1.21 -29.91 -0.74
C TYR A 293 -0.77 -31.35 -0.50
N TYR A 294 -1.76 -32.21 -0.38
CA TYR A 294 -1.60 -33.65 -0.46
C TYR A 294 -1.63 -34.04 -1.95
N GLN A 295 -0.54 -34.63 -2.42
CA GLN A 295 -0.48 -35.25 -3.73
C GLN A 295 -0.76 -36.74 -3.57
N ILE A 296 -1.87 -37.19 -4.15
CA ILE A 296 -2.36 -38.56 -4.09
C ILE A 296 -2.12 -39.18 -5.46
N THR A 297 -1.26 -40.19 -5.52
CA THR A 297 -1.02 -40.96 -6.75
C THR A 297 -1.73 -42.29 -6.65
N THR A 298 -2.53 -42.64 -7.66
CA THR A 298 -3.24 -43.91 -7.72
C THR A 298 -2.37 -45.01 -8.33
N VAL A 299 -2.79 -46.27 -8.19
CA VAL A 299 -2.16 -47.43 -8.84
C VAL A 299 -2.23 -47.38 -10.37
N THR A 300 -3.17 -46.62 -10.93
CA THR A 300 -3.31 -46.36 -12.37
C THR A 300 -2.35 -45.26 -12.86
N GLY A 301 -1.67 -44.57 -11.95
CA GLY A 301 -0.75 -43.47 -12.25
C GLY A 301 -1.41 -42.09 -12.31
N GLU A 302 -2.71 -41.98 -12.03
CA GLU A 302 -3.41 -40.69 -11.94
C GLU A 302 -2.99 -39.94 -10.67
N VAL A 303 -2.97 -38.60 -10.75
CA VAL A 303 -2.50 -37.73 -9.67
C VAL A 303 -3.58 -36.73 -9.30
N PHE A 304 -3.95 -36.70 -8.01
CA PHE A 304 -4.90 -35.75 -7.44
C PHE A 304 -4.20 -34.86 -6.42
N ASN A 305 -4.44 -33.56 -6.50
CA ASN A 305 -3.92 -32.59 -5.53
C ASN A 305 -5.07 -32.09 -4.65
N ARG A 306 -4.90 -32.14 -3.33
CA ARG A 306 -5.88 -31.62 -2.36
C ARG A 306 -5.19 -30.66 -1.42
N TYR A 307 -5.55 -29.39 -1.51
CA TYR A 307 -4.82 -28.34 -0.81
C TYR A 307 -5.57 -27.84 0.43
N PHE A 308 -4.80 -27.28 1.34
CA PHE A 308 -5.29 -26.51 2.47
C PHE A 308 -4.33 -25.36 2.72
N SER A 309 -4.85 -24.25 3.22
CA SER A 309 -4.09 -23.02 3.32
C SER A 309 -4.51 -22.25 4.57
N PHE A 310 -3.64 -21.36 5.05
CA PHE A 310 -3.90 -20.45 6.17
C PHE A 310 -2.79 -19.40 6.26
N ASN A 311 -3.10 -18.28 6.90
CA ASN A 311 -2.11 -17.28 7.30
C ASN A 311 -1.60 -17.59 8.71
N TYR A 312 -0.31 -17.39 8.97
CA TYR A 312 0.31 -17.68 10.27
C TYR A 312 1.36 -16.63 10.64
N GLY A 313 1.38 -16.16 11.89
CA GLY A 313 2.45 -15.29 12.38
C GLY A 313 2.01 -14.26 13.41
N PRO A 314 2.87 -13.29 13.78
CA PRO A 314 2.47 -12.15 14.60
C PRO A 314 1.36 -11.38 13.89
N VAL A 315 0.32 -10.96 14.60
CA VAL A 315 -0.82 -10.25 14.00
C VAL A 315 -0.90 -8.83 14.55
N ASN A 316 -0.97 -7.84 13.67
CA ASN A 316 -1.32 -6.48 14.05
C ASN A 316 -2.85 -6.33 14.11
N SER A 317 -3.40 -6.20 15.31
CA SER A 317 -4.85 -6.11 15.56
C SER A 317 -5.47 -4.74 15.27
N ASN A 318 -4.66 -3.73 14.88
CA ASN A 318 -5.13 -2.40 14.51
C ASN A 318 -4.82 -2.10 13.02
N PRO A 319 -5.48 -2.81 12.09
CA PRO A 319 -5.14 -2.74 10.67
C PRO A 319 -5.42 -1.38 10.01
N TYR A 320 -6.20 -0.49 10.65
CA TYR A 320 -6.50 0.84 10.13
C TYR A 320 -5.77 1.98 10.85
N GLY A 321 -4.97 1.68 11.87
CA GLY A 321 -4.22 2.67 12.63
C GLY A 321 -2.78 2.86 12.14
N LEU A 322 -2.09 3.81 12.76
CA LEU A 322 -0.66 4.01 12.57
C LEU A 322 0.13 2.79 13.06
N LEU A 323 1.02 2.28 12.21
CA LEU A 323 1.94 1.21 12.56
C LEU A 323 3.12 1.77 13.33
N THR A 324 3.29 1.35 14.58
CA THR A 324 4.33 1.87 15.47
C THR A 324 5.62 1.07 15.39
N GLY A 325 6.76 1.76 15.31
CA GLY A 325 8.08 1.11 15.38
C GLY A 325 8.43 0.23 14.17
N VAL A 326 7.76 0.43 13.03
CA VAL A 326 8.00 -0.32 11.79
C VAL A 326 8.56 0.55 10.65
N SER A 327 8.80 1.84 10.93
CA SER A 327 9.30 2.81 9.96
C SER A 327 10.28 3.81 10.58
N THR A 328 11.09 4.42 9.73
CA THR A 328 12.11 5.41 10.10
C THR A 328 12.06 6.59 9.16
N THR A 329 12.56 7.75 9.61
CA THR A 329 12.64 8.95 8.77
C THR A 329 13.91 9.76 9.04
N VAL A 330 14.40 10.41 8.00
CA VAL A 330 15.45 11.44 8.08
C VAL A 330 14.98 12.68 7.36
N MET A 331 14.94 13.79 8.09
CA MET A 331 14.70 15.13 7.56
C MET A 331 16.06 15.78 7.36
N ASP A 332 16.54 15.83 6.12
CA ASP A 332 17.86 16.39 5.82
C ASP A 332 17.91 17.90 6.05
N GLN A 333 19.12 18.42 6.26
CA GLN A 333 19.33 19.85 6.43
C GLN A 333 19.08 20.64 5.12
N THR A 334 19.55 20.13 3.99
CA THR A 334 19.65 20.88 2.73
C THR A 334 18.28 21.23 2.16
N GLN A 335 17.31 20.32 2.23
CA GLN A 335 15.98 20.52 1.64
C GLN A 335 14.85 20.48 2.66
N THR A 336 14.80 19.50 3.56
CA THR A 336 13.66 19.33 4.48
C THR A 336 13.65 20.38 5.58
N MET A 337 14.80 20.64 6.21
CA MET A 337 14.90 21.74 7.18
C MET A 337 14.82 23.11 6.49
N ALA A 338 15.31 23.23 5.25
CA ALA A 338 15.11 24.45 4.46
C ALA A 338 13.62 24.72 4.17
N LEU A 339 12.83 23.67 3.90
CA LEU A 339 11.37 23.78 3.79
C LEU A 339 10.75 24.35 5.08
N PHE A 340 11.19 23.89 6.25
CA PHE A 340 10.71 24.39 7.54
C PHE A 340 10.96 25.91 7.71
N GLY A 341 12.14 26.40 7.33
CA GLY A 341 12.44 27.84 7.30
C GLY A 341 11.52 28.61 6.36
N GLN A 342 11.30 28.05 5.17
CA GLN A 342 10.48 28.72 4.15
C GLN A 342 8.98 28.69 4.49
N ILE A 343 8.50 27.71 5.25
CA ILE A 343 7.12 27.71 5.79
C ILE A 343 6.93 28.93 6.69
N LEU A 344 7.87 29.22 7.59
CA LEU A 344 7.79 30.41 8.45
C LEU A 344 7.83 31.70 7.62
N GLN A 345 8.75 31.80 6.66
CA GLN A 345 8.86 32.95 5.76
C GLN A 345 7.54 33.22 5.03
N LYS A 346 6.95 32.20 4.42
CA LYS A 346 5.68 32.34 3.69
C LYS A 346 4.51 32.65 4.60
N PHE A 347 4.52 32.11 5.83
CA PHE A 347 3.51 32.45 6.82
C PHE A 347 3.60 33.93 7.24
N ALA A 348 4.80 34.45 7.46
CA ALA A 348 5.04 35.87 7.73
C ALA A 348 4.68 36.77 6.54
N HIS A 349 4.90 36.31 5.31
CA HIS A 349 4.47 36.98 4.07
C HIS A 349 2.94 36.90 3.82
N ALA A 350 2.19 36.29 4.74
CA ALA A 350 0.74 36.09 4.62
C ALA A 350 0.32 35.32 3.35
N ASP A 351 1.15 34.41 2.86
CA ASP A 351 0.81 33.53 1.73
C ASP A 351 -0.28 32.51 2.09
N PHE A 352 -0.41 32.19 3.38
CA PHE A 352 -1.45 31.33 3.95
C PHE A 352 -1.75 31.70 5.39
N LYS A 353 -2.84 31.16 5.92
CA LYS A 353 -3.19 31.17 7.34
C LYS A 353 -3.02 29.78 7.94
N VAL A 354 -2.67 29.73 9.22
CA VAL A 354 -2.57 28.50 10.01
C VAL A 354 -3.76 28.47 10.96
N ALA A 355 -4.61 27.45 10.87
CA ALA A 355 -5.84 27.37 11.68
C ALA A 355 -6.68 28.66 11.63
N ASN A 356 -6.82 29.25 10.42
CA ASN A 356 -7.49 30.53 10.15
C ASN A 356 -6.87 31.77 10.80
N GLN A 357 -5.69 31.67 11.40
CA GLN A 357 -4.95 32.78 11.99
C GLN A 357 -3.77 33.17 11.09
N SER A 358 -3.55 34.47 10.93
CA SER A 358 -2.37 35.03 10.27
C SER A 358 -1.17 35.08 11.22
N PHE A 359 0.02 35.36 10.68
CA PHE A 359 1.22 35.54 11.49
C PHE A 359 1.03 36.60 12.59
N ASN A 360 0.39 37.73 12.28
CA ASN A 360 0.13 38.78 13.26
C ASN A 360 -0.93 38.40 14.30
N ASP A 361 -1.90 37.54 13.96
CA ASP A 361 -2.86 37.01 14.94
C ASP A 361 -2.14 36.13 15.97
N PHE A 362 -1.19 35.30 15.53
CA PHE A 362 -0.34 34.54 16.45
C PHE A 362 0.59 35.42 17.24
N ALA A 363 1.22 36.44 16.62
CA ALA A 363 2.08 37.37 17.34
C ALA A 363 1.32 38.20 18.39
N SER A 364 0.01 38.38 18.21
CA SER A 364 -0.87 39.15 19.10
C SER A 364 -1.54 38.33 20.20
N THR A 365 -1.23 37.05 20.33
CA THR A 365 -1.82 36.14 21.33
C THR A 365 -0.75 35.57 22.27
N PRO A 366 -1.10 35.01 23.44
CA PRO A 366 -2.33 35.34 24.17
C PRO A 366 -2.36 36.84 24.50
N SER A 367 -3.55 37.43 24.50
CA SER A 367 -3.73 38.79 25.01
C SER A 367 -4.34 38.73 26.41
N THR A 368 -3.78 39.51 27.32
CA THR A 368 -4.21 39.60 28.72
C THR A 368 -4.80 40.98 28.96
N ASN A 369 -5.93 41.00 29.65
CA ASN A 369 -6.49 42.23 30.18
C ASN A 369 -5.97 42.40 31.62
N SER A 370 -5.38 43.56 31.91
CA SER A 370 -4.81 43.89 33.22
C SER A 370 -5.81 43.96 34.39
N ALA A 371 -7.11 43.83 34.15
CA ALA A 371 -8.18 44.16 35.11
C ALA A 371 -8.20 43.35 36.44
N SER A 372 -7.48 42.23 36.59
CA SER A 372 -7.56 41.39 37.81
C SER A 372 -6.28 41.33 38.67
N ASN A 373 -5.14 41.85 38.21
CA ASN A 373 -3.83 41.53 38.82
C ASN A 373 -2.99 42.75 39.29
N LEU A 374 -3.49 43.99 39.18
CA LEU A 374 -2.70 45.19 39.49
C LEU A 374 -3.05 45.83 40.85
N SER A 375 -2.02 46.29 41.57
CA SER A 375 -2.07 46.93 42.88
C SER A 375 -2.48 48.40 42.80
N SER A 376 -2.88 48.99 43.94
CA SER A 376 -3.33 50.38 44.05
C SER A 376 -2.24 51.45 43.79
N ARG A 377 -1.01 51.03 43.44
CA ARG A 377 0.14 51.91 43.15
C ARG A 377 0.27 52.33 41.69
N CYS A 378 -0.58 51.83 40.79
CA CYS A 378 -0.57 52.24 39.38
C CYS A 378 -1.54 53.40 39.16
N ILE A 379 -1.20 54.34 38.27
CA ILE A 379 -2.01 55.55 37.98
C ILE A 379 -3.45 55.16 37.56
N ASN A 380 -4.44 55.88 38.11
CA ASN A 380 -5.92 55.77 37.93
C ASN A 380 -6.43 55.06 36.65
N TYR A 381 -6.93 53.83 36.82
CA TYR A 381 -7.42 52.90 35.79
C TYR A 381 -8.94 52.99 35.44
N TYR A 382 -9.62 54.14 35.55
CA TYR A 382 -11.08 54.22 35.23
C TYR A 382 -11.41 54.52 33.74
N GLN A 383 -10.40 54.72 32.88
CA GLN A 383 -10.61 54.99 31.44
C GLN A 383 -10.19 53.86 30.49
N GLY A 384 -9.65 52.74 30.97
CA GLY A 384 -9.43 51.56 30.14
C GLY A 384 -8.32 50.64 30.66
N SER A 385 -8.62 49.35 30.74
CA SER A 385 -7.63 48.28 30.88
C SER A 385 -6.56 48.36 29.79
N ILE A 386 -5.27 48.20 30.13
CA ILE A 386 -4.24 47.93 29.13
C ILE A 386 -4.41 46.46 28.73
N THR A 387 -4.86 46.25 27.50
CA THR A 387 -4.83 44.92 26.87
C THR A 387 -3.44 44.76 26.27
N TYR A 388 -2.70 43.75 26.70
CA TYR A 388 -1.34 43.52 26.25
C TYR A 388 -1.08 42.07 25.90
N ILE A 389 -0.13 41.87 25.00
CA ILE A 389 0.38 40.56 24.59
C ILE A 389 1.42 40.08 25.60
N ARG A 390 2.29 41.00 26.05
CA ARG A 390 3.29 40.74 27.09
C ARG A 390 3.47 41.92 28.04
N ASN A 391 3.81 41.59 29.28
CA ASN A 391 4.27 42.52 30.32
C ASN A 391 5.68 42.10 30.76
N TYR A 392 6.51 43.07 31.08
CA TYR A 392 7.80 42.89 31.71
C TYR A 392 7.75 43.58 33.07
N GLY A 393 7.60 42.77 34.12
CA GLY A 393 7.34 43.21 35.48
C GLY A 393 7.84 42.27 36.61
N ASP A 394 9.09 42.46 37.04
CA ASP A 394 9.86 41.85 38.16
C ASP A 394 10.18 40.33 38.23
N ASN A 395 11.39 40.16 38.78
CA ASN A 395 12.22 39.07 39.29
C ASN A 395 12.45 37.80 38.48
N SER A 396 13.72 37.39 38.53
CA SER A 396 14.36 36.35 37.74
C SER A 396 13.52 35.09 37.55
N GLY A 397 12.77 34.99 36.45
CA GLY A 397 12.27 33.70 35.99
C GLY A 397 10.99 33.70 35.19
N GLN A 398 9.98 34.54 35.48
CA GLN A 398 8.68 34.45 34.80
C GLN A 398 7.97 35.81 34.74
N TYR A 399 7.18 36.01 33.68
CA TYR A 399 6.42 37.19 33.29
C TYR A 399 5.43 37.71 34.37
N GLY A 400 5.95 38.29 35.46
CA GLY A 400 5.17 38.80 36.60
C GLY A 400 4.49 40.16 36.36
N ASP A 401 3.69 40.58 37.35
CA ASP A 401 2.80 41.75 37.31
C ASP A 401 3.50 43.11 37.57
N GLY A 402 4.83 43.17 37.66
CA GLY A 402 5.62 44.41 37.69
C GLY A 402 5.59 45.21 38.98
N TYR A 403 6.12 46.43 38.94
CA TYR A 403 5.87 47.44 39.96
C TYR A 403 4.36 47.53 40.29
N CYS A 404 3.52 47.25 39.29
CA CYS A 404 2.09 47.11 39.44
C CYS A 404 1.57 45.83 40.14
N GLY A 405 2.39 44.82 40.43
CA GLY A 405 1.99 43.50 40.94
C GLY A 405 1.98 43.30 42.46
N GLY A 406 2.37 44.31 43.25
CA GLY A 406 2.39 44.23 44.72
C GLY A 406 3.65 44.82 45.34
N ASN A 407 3.72 44.84 46.68
CA ASN A 407 4.78 45.51 47.45
C ASN A 407 5.56 44.48 48.31
N PRO A 408 6.91 44.53 48.41
CA PRO A 408 7.85 45.46 47.76
C PRO A 408 8.33 44.93 46.40
N ASN A 409 8.09 45.70 45.34
CA ASN A 409 8.52 45.38 44.00
C ASN A 409 9.14 46.63 43.34
N GLY A 410 10.35 46.50 42.81
CA GLY A 410 11.16 47.57 42.21
C GLY A 410 11.00 47.70 40.69
N GLY A 411 9.93 47.17 40.09
CA GLY A 411 9.73 47.19 38.64
C GLY A 411 10.67 46.26 37.87
N ALA A 412 10.39 46.01 36.58
CA ALA A 412 11.23 45.10 35.79
C ALA A 412 12.62 45.65 35.46
N PHE A 413 12.72 46.96 35.28
CA PHE A 413 13.97 47.58 34.85
C PHE A 413 14.29 48.80 35.70
N ASN A 414 15.49 48.83 36.28
CA ASN A 414 16.05 50.03 36.88
C ASN A 414 16.89 50.75 35.82
N VAL A 415 16.44 51.93 35.42
CA VAL A 415 17.08 52.75 34.38
C VAL A 415 17.37 54.15 34.91
N VAL A 416 18.30 54.83 34.25
CA VAL A 416 18.61 56.23 34.57
C VAL A 416 18.34 57.08 33.34
N ALA A 417 17.31 57.92 33.40
CA ALA A 417 16.97 58.84 32.34
C ALA A 417 17.79 60.14 32.47
N SER A 418 18.55 60.49 31.43
CA SER A 418 19.26 61.78 31.39
C SER A 418 18.31 62.88 30.95
N VAL A 419 18.26 63.96 31.75
CA VAL A 419 17.41 65.13 31.50
C VAL A 419 18.30 66.33 31.18
N LEU A 420 18.18 66.84 29.96
CA LEU A 420 18.99 67.96 29.46
C LEU A 420 18.82 69.18 30.40
N GLY A 421 19.91 69.60 31.05
CA GLY A 421 19.92 70.74 31.97
C GLY A 421 19.39 70.48 33.39
N LEU A 422 18.88 69.27 33.70
CA LEU A 422 18.32 68.92 35.02
C LEU A 422 19.02 67.71 35.68
N GLY A 423 19.83 66.96 34.95
CA GLY A 423 20.63 65.85 35.48
C GLY A 423 19.96 64.48 35.29
N ASN A 424 20.37 63.50 36.07
CA ASN A 424 19.92 62.11 35.94
C ASN A 424 18.70 61.82 36.83
N LEU A 425 17.70 61.14 36.29
CA LEU A 425 16.50 60.72 36.99
C LEU A 425 16.43 59.17 37.02
N PRO A 426 16.65 58.54 38.19
CA PRO A 426 16.47 57.09 38.33
C PRO A 426 14.99 56.73 38.26
N MET A 427 14.68 55.68 37.50
CA MET A 427 13.33 55.19 37.28
C MET A 427 13.28 53.67 37.29
N TYR A 428 12.23 53.14 37.90
CA TYR A 428 11.79 51.77 37.71
C TYR A 428 10.76 51.74 36.58
N LEU A 429 10.96 50.89 35.58
CA LEU A 429 10.05 50.75 34.44
C LEU A 429 9.39 49.39 34.40
N ASP A 430 8.09 49.40 34.11
CA ASP A 430 7.34 48.28 33.57
C ASP A 430 6.98 48.58 32.11
N VAL A 431 7.12 47.57 31.24
CA VAL A 431 6.84 47.70 29.81
C VAL A 431 5.78 46.70 29.42
N PHE A 432 4.70 47.20 28.82
CA PHE A 432 3.63 46.44 28.21
C PHE A 432 3.74 46.54 26.69
N ILE A 433 3.46 45.43 26.00
CA ILE A 433 3.37 45.39 24.53
C ILE A 433 1.88 45.20 24.16
N PRO A 434 1.16 46.27 23.80
CA PRO A 434 -0.24 46.17 23.38
C PRO A 434 -0.44 45.51 22.01
N GLY A 435 0.53 45.69 21.10
CA GLY A 435 0.41 45.29 19.71
C GLY A 435 1.77 45.03 19.06
N ILE A 436 1.81 44.04 18.16
CA ILE A 436 2.94 43.75 17.29
C ILE A 436 2.40 43.64 15.87
N SER A 437 2.99 44.39 14.94
CA SER A 437 2.67 44.33 13.52
C SER A 437 3.93 44.08 12.72
N ILE A 438 3.97 42.92 12.08
CA ILE A 438 5.02 42.53 11.13
C ILE A 438 4.33 42.43 9.76
N PRO A 439 4.48 43.45 8.88
CA PRO A 439 3.85 43.42 7.58
C PRO A 439 4.49 42.35 6.68
N PRO A 440 3.76 41.84 5.66
CA PRO A 440 4.31 40.84 4.72
C PRO A 440 5.61 41.25 4.03
N THR A 441 5.66 42.52 3.60
CA THR A 441 6.81 43.12 2.92
C THR A 441 7.32 44.33 3.70
N ALA A 442 8.61 44.60 3.59
CA ALA A 442 9.19 45.86 4.03
C ALA A 442 8.63 47.03 3.17
N PRO A 443 8.77 48.30 3.60
CA PRO A 443 8.22 49.44 2.88
C PRO A 443 8.78 49.67 1.46
N ASP A 444 9.93 49.08 1.14
CA ASP A 444 10.55 49.06 -0.20
C ASP A 444 10.14 47.82 -1.05
N GLY A 445 9.29 46.95 -0.51
CA GLY A 445 8.71 45.80 -1.21
C GLY A 445 9.51 44.50 -1.10
N SER A 446 10.62 44.45 -0.36
CA SER A 446 11.35 43.22 -0.08
C SER A 446 10.65 42.33 0.96
N SER A 447 11.04 41.05 1.01
CA SER A 447 10.50 40.06 1.96
C SER A 447 10.89 40.46 3.38
N ASN A 448 9.89 40.70 4.23
CA ASN A 448 10.16 41.27 5.54
C ASN A 448 10.86 40.31 6.51
N ILE A 449 10.46 39.03 6.51
CA ILE A 449 11.10 37.97 7.29
C ILE A 449 11.66 36.93 6.33
N THR A 450 12.88 36.47 6.59
CA THR A 450 13.42 35.22 6.03
C THR A 450 14.02 34.39 7.16
N ASP A 451 14.04 33.06 7.03
CA ASP A 451 14.53 32.16 8.07
C ASP A 451 15.31 30.98 7.48
N SER A 452 16.22 30.43 8.26
CA SER A 452 16.92 29.19 7.94
C SER A 452 17.12 28.31 9.18
N PHE A 453 16.79 27.03 9.02
CA PHE A 453 17.02 25.99 10.01
C PHE A 453 18.21 25.13 9.57
N TYR A 454 19.17 24.94 10.47
CA TYR A 454 20.35 24.11 10.19
C TYR A 454 20.80 23.31 11.40
N VAL A 455 21.63 22.30 11.19
CA VAL A 455 22.17 21.47 12.27
C VAL A 455 23.45 22.08 12.83
N LEU A 456 23.49 22.21 14.15
CA LEU A 456 24.67 22.55 14.92
C LEU A 456 25.22 21.26 15.59
N GLY A 457 26.54 21.19 15.79
CA GLY A 457 27.13 20.07 16.52
C GLY A 457 26.53 19.92 17.93
N ASN A 458 26.54 18.70 18.49
CA ASN A 458 26.02 18.34 19.81
C ASN A 458 24.48 18.32 19.95
N GLY A 459 23.73 17.91 18.93
CA GLY A 459 22.30 17.63 19.06
C GLY A 459 21.40 18.87 19.13
N SER A 460 21.87 20.02 18.67
CA SER A 460 21.10 21.27 18.60
C SER A 460 20.85 21.68 17.15
N ILE A 461 19.79 22.44 16.92
CA ILE A 461 19.58 23.16 15.66
C ILE A 461 19.99 24.63 15.83
N GLY A 462 20.44 25.24 14.74
CA GLY A 462 20.53 26.68 14.59
C GLY A 462 19.33 27.20 13.81
N ILE A 463 18.80 28.34 14.24
CA ILE A 463 17.69 29.04 13.61
C ILE A 463 18.14 30.49 13.41
N ASP A 464 18.21 30.93 12.15
CA ASP A 464 18.62 32.29 11.80
C ASP A 464 17.44 33.03 11.17
N ILE A 465 16.84 33.94 11.94
CA ILE A 465 15.75 34.80 11.49
C ILE A 465 16.34 36.14 11.04
N TYR A 466 16.05 36.52 9.81
CA TYR A 466 16.38 37.83 9.29
C TYR A 466 15.10 38.66 9.14
N GLY A 467 15.04 39.82 9.80
CA GLY A 467 13.92 40.75 9.68
C GLY A 467 14.33 42.12 9.18
N GLU A 468 13.47 42.74 8.39
CA GLU A 468 13.72 44.05 7.79
C GLU A 468 12.90 45.18 8.43
N TYR A 469 11.65 44.95 8.82
CA TYR A 469 10.75 45.96 9.36
C TYR A 469 9.71 45.36 10.32
N SER A 470 9.46 46.01 11.44
CA SER A 470 8.34 45.65 12.34
C SER A 470 7.92 46.87 13.12
N VAL A 471 6.65 46.92 13.52
CA VAL A 471 6.10 47.96 14.39
C VAL A 471 5.65 47.30 15.69
N ILE A 472 6.15 47.82 16.80
CA ILE A 472 5.86 47.34 18.15
C ILE A 472 5.24 48.49 18.91
N ASP A 473 3.99 48.34 19.35
CA ASP A 473 3.37 49.31 20.23
C ASP A 473 3.88 49.07 21.65
N LEU A 474 4.20 50.15 22.35
CA LEU A 474 4.70 50.12 23.72
C LEU A 474 3.82 50.99 24.61
N ALA A 475 3.44 50.43 25.76
CA ALA A 475 2.84 51.13 26.88
C ALA A 475 3.78 50.98 28.07
N VAL A 476 4.29 52.09 28.61
CA VAL A 476 5.36 52.07 29.63
C VAL A 476 4.87 52.80 30.87
N ILE A 477 5.01 52.15 32.02
CA ILE A 477 4.75 52.74 33.32
C ILE A 477 6.08 52.91 34.03
N GLY A 478 6.38 54.12 34.48
CA GLY A 478 7.62 54.43 35.16
C GLY A 478 7.40 55.05 36.54
N LEU A 479 8.04 54.52 37.57
CA LEU A 479 8.14 55.11 38.90
C LEU A 479 9.50 55.78 39.06
N THR A 480 9.55 57.05 39.42
CA THR A 480 10.80 57.71 39.83
C THR A 480 11.19 57.32 41.25
N HIS A 481 12.47 57.08 41.50
CA HIS A 481 12.97 56.75 42.85
C HIS A 481 14.37 57.35 43.09
N ASP A 482 14.77 57.43 44.36
CA ASP A 482 16.13 57.77 44.82
C ASP A 482 16.77 59.00 44.14
N CYS A 483 15.94 59.96 43.71
CA CYS A 483 16.41 61.14 43.02
C CYS A 483 17.02 62.13 44.04
N THR A 484 18.23 62.65 43.75
CA THR A 484 18.96 63.58 44.64
C THR A 484 19.39 64.91 43.98
N VAL A 485 19.01 65.16 42.72
CA VAL A 485 19.48 66.29 41.89
C VAL A 485 18.33 67.14 41.31
N LEU A 486 18.62 68.21 40.54
CA LEU A 486 17.62 69.14 39.97
C LEU A 486 16.47 68.44 39.20
N ALA A 487 16.71 67.26 38.63
CA ALA A 487 15.70 66.43 37.98
C ALA A 487 14.54 66.02 38.91
N CYS A 488 14.69 66.08 40.24
CA CYS A 488 13.63 65.75 41.19
C CYS A 488 12.50 66.78 41.24
N LEU A 489 12.68 67.96 40.61
CA LEU A 489 11.60 68.93 40.41
C LEU A 489 10.43 68.36 39.62
N ILE A 490 10.68 67.31 38.83
CA ILE A 490 9.68 66.56 38.06
C ILE A 490 8.97 65.53 38.95
N GLY A 491 9.53 65.22 40.13
CA GLY A 491 8.95 64.43 41.21
C GLY A 491 9.73 63.16 41.55
N ASN A 492 9.88 62.88 42.85
CA ASN A 492 10.43 61.63 43.40
C ASN A 492 9.27 60.78 43.96
N GLY A 493 9.26 59.48 43.71
CA GLY A 493 8.13 58.61 44.04
C GLY A 493 6.88 58.92 43.22
N GLN A 494 7.05 59.40 41.98
CA GLN A 494 5.95 59.74 41.09
C GLN A 494 5.86 58.73 39.96
N ASP A 495 4.62 58.44 39.56
CA ASP A 495 4.32 57.52 38.47
C ASP A 495 4.05 58.30 37.18
N PHE A 496 4.45 57.71 36.07
CA PHE A 496 4.21 58.22 34.72
C PHE A 496 3.75 57.10 33.79
N TYR A 497 2.74 57.37 32.97
CA TYR A 497 2.27 56.47 31.93
C TYR A 497 2.54 57.06 30.54
N PHE A 498 3.25 56.31 29.71
CA PHE A 498 3.62 56.71 28.36
C PHE A 498 3.17 55.68 27.34
N THR A 499 2.91 56.14 26.12
CA THR A 499 2.74 55.28 24.95
C THR A 499 3.69 55.72 23.83
N THR A 500 4.14 54.76 23.04
CA THR A 500 4.93 55.01 21.83
C THR A 500 4.86 53.81 20.89
N ASN A 501 5.47 53.93 19.72
CA ASN A 501 5.80 52.80 18.86
C ASN A 501 7.31 52.70 18.68
N SER A 502 7.78 51.47 18.49
CA SER A 502 9.15 51.15 18.13
C SER A 502 9.17 50.44 16.80
N THR A 503 10.10 50.83 15.93
CA THR A 503 10.21 50.31 14.57
C THR A 503 11.59 49.73 14.29
N VAL A 504 11.65 48.50 13.78
CA VAL A 504 12.92 47.94 13.30
C VAL A 504 13.23 48.55 11.94
N ASN A 505 14.43 49.10 11.76
CA ASN A 505 14.84 49.85 10.57
C ASN A 505 13.80 50.91 10.17
N GLY A 506 13.46 51.83 11.08
CA GLY A 506 12.40 52.83 10.84
C GLY A 506 12.60 53.78 9.66
N SER A 507 13.78 53.77 9.02
CA SER A 507 14.08 54.52 7.80
C SER A 507 15.01 53.72 6.89
N GLY A 508 14.78 53.78 5.58
CA GLY A 508 15.59 53.05 4.59
C GLY A 508 17.08 53.44 4.60
N PRO A 509 17.98 52.53 4.19
CA PRO A 509 17.71 51.20 3.61
C PRO A 509 17.29 50.14 4.65
N TYR A 510 16.27 49.33 4.33
CA TYR A 510 15.69 48.31 5.22
C TYR A 510 16.54 47.02 5.24
N THR A 511 17.82 47.15 5.62
CA THR A 511 18.78 46.04 5.61
C THR A 511 18.35 44.91 6.55
N PRO A 512 18.37 43.63 6.11
CA PRO A 512 18.05 42.49 6.96
C PRO A 512 18.88 42.43 8.25
N ARG A 513 18.22 42.24 9.39
CA ARG A 513 18.86 42.10 10.71
C ARG A 513 18.80 40.66 11.16
N LEU A 514 19.95 40.09 11.51
CA LEU A 514 20.05 38.71 11.98
C LEU A 514 19.67 38.59 13.46
N ALA A 515 18.81 37.64 13.75
CA ALA A 515 18.65 37.02 15.06
C ALA A 515 18.99 35.52 14.93
N ARG A 516 19.89 35.02 15.78
CA ARG A 516 20.36 33.64 15.74
C ARG A 516 20.04 32.95 17.06
N ALA A 517 19.32 31.83 16.99
CA ALA A 517 19.02 30.99 18.12
C ALA A 517 19.65 29.61 17.95
N LYS A 518 20.28 29.11 19.00
CA LYS A 518 20.64 27.71 19.14
C LYS A 518 19.57 27.05 19.99
N ALA A 519 18.91 26.04 19.45
CA ALA A 519 17.76 25.40 20.07
C ALA A 519 17.90 23.88 20.17
N THR A 520 17.28 23.32 21.19
CA THR A 520 17.01 21.89 21.31
C THR A 520 15.64 21.60 20.70
N THR A 521 15.52 20.52 19.94
CA THR A 521 14.25 20.08 19.35
C THR A 521 13.90 18.67 19.79
N TRP A 522 12.60 18.44 19.96
CA TRP A 522 12.04 17.13 20.22
C TRP A 522 10.65 17.02 19.62
N PHE A 523 10.15 15.79 19.52
CA PHE A 523 8.78 15.51 19.08
C PHE A 523 7.99 14.98 20.28
N ASP A 524 6.75 15.45 20.45
CA ASP A 524 5.87 14.93 21.49
C ASP A 524 5.21 13.60 21.07
N SER A 525 4.39 13.01 21.95
CA SER A 525 3.65 11.77 21.67
C SER A 525 2.62 11.89 20.55
N SER A 526 2.24 13.12 20.18
CA SER A 526 1.33 13.42 19.08
C SER A 526 2.08 13.60 17.75
N GLY A 527 3.41 13.59 17.78
CA GLY A 527 4.27 13.82 16.62
C GLY A 527 4.42 15.30 16.25
N ASN A 528 4.09 16.21 17.17
CA ASN A 528 4.34 17.63 17.00
C ASN A 528 5.80 17.95 17.32
N ILE A 529 6.43 18.76 16.47
CA ILE A 529 7.74 19.33 16.77
C ILE A 529 7.61 20.37 17.87
N ASN A 530 8.59 20.38 18.77
CA ASN A 530 8.79 21.42 19.76
C ASN A 530 10.22 21.94 19.63
N VAL A 531 10.39 23.24 19.82
CA VAL A 531 11.67 23.93 19.71
C VAL A 531 11.84 24.77 20.97
N GLN A 532 12.98 24.61 21.63
CA GLN A 532 13.34 25.41 22.79
C GLN A 532 14.72 26.00 22.62
N ILE A 533 14.81 27.32 22.68
CA ILE A 533 16.08 28.04 22.67
C ILE A 533 16.87 27.63 23.91
N ASN A 534 18.15 27.33 23.70
CA ASN A 534 19.05 26.96 24.78
C ASN A 534 19.24 28.17 25.70
N ARG A 535 19.05 27.93 27.00
CA ARG A 535 19.13 28.95 28.04
C ARG A 535 20.45 28.76 28.81
N TYR A 536 21.03 29.87 29.26
CA TYR A 536 22.06 29.84 30.30
C TYR A 536 21.49 29.29 31.61
N THR A 537 22.30 29.11 32.65
CA THR A 537 21.81 28.87 34.02
C THR A 537 22.43 29.86 35.00
N SER A 538 21.87 30.02 36.20
CA SER A 538 22.49 30.86 37.24
C SER A 538 23.93 30.41 37.59
N SER A 539 24.20 29.10 37.46
CA SER A 539 25.52 28.46 37.60
C SER A 539 26.39 28.49 36.35
N ASN A 540 25.81 28.71 35.17
CA ASN A 540 26.51 28.77 33.88
C ASN A 540 26.01 29.99 33.11
N LYS A 541 26.52 31.16 33.50
CA LYS A 541 26.16 32.46 32.91
C LYS A 541 26.79 32.61 31.52
N SER A 542 26.28 33.55 30.73
CA SER A 542 26.90 33.93 29.47
C SER A 542 28.33 34.47 29.66
N PRO A 543 29.13 34.57 28.58
CA PRO A 543 30.42 35.27 28.62
C PRO A 543 30.34 36.70 29.16
N ASN A 544 29.18 37.36 29.04
CA ASN A 544 28.91 38.70 29.58
C ASN A 544 28.22 38.69 30.96
N GLY A 545 28.09 37.53 31.61
CA GLY A 545 27.51 37.39 32.95
C GLY A 545 25.98 37.45 33.01
N LEU A 546 25.28 37.35 31.88
CA LEU A 546 23.82 37.44 31.77
C LEU A 546 23.15 36.05 31.74
N TYR A 547 21.90 35.98 32.22
CA TYR A 547 21.05 34.77 32.30
C TYR A 547 19.55 35.18 32.31
N PRO A 548 18.60 34.39 31.75
CA PRO A 548 18.78 33.15 31.00
C PRO A 548 19.26 33.33 29.56
N PHE A 549 19.30 34.56 29.08
CA PHE A 549 19.73 34.87 27.73
C PHE A 549 20.67 36.08 27.72
N ASP A 550 21.53 36.13 26.71
CA ASP A 550 22.46 37.23 26.48
C ASP A 550 22.29 37.74 25.05
N PRO A 551 21.71 38.95 24.86
CA PRO A 551 21.41 39.46 23.53
C PRO A 551 22.66 39.73 22.68
N ASN A 552 23.83 39.80 23.31
CA ASN A 552 25.10 40.20 22.71
C ASN A 552 26.09 39.04 22.57
N ASP A 553 25.67 37.79 22.81
CA ASP A 553 26.58 36.64 22.76
C ASP A 553 26.56 35.92 21.39
N PRO A 554 27.49 36.26 20.47
CA PRO A 554 27.69 35.50 19.24
C PRO A 554 28.54 34.23 19.46
N ILE A 555 29.14 34.07 20.65
CA ILE A 555 30.17 33.06 20.92
C ILE A 555 29.53 31.69 21.17
N THR A 556 28.57 31.60 22.10
CA THR A 556 27.83 30.33 22.30
C THR A 556 26.67 30.20 21.33
N GLY A 557 26.17 31.34 20.84
CA GLY A 557 25.04 31.41 19.93
C GLY A 557 23.73 30.94 20.53
N ASN A 558 23.60 30.85 21.86
CA ASN A 558 22.37 30.44 22.54
C ASN A 558 21.18 31.30 22.07
N PHE A 559 21.29 32.63 22.17
CA PHE A 559 20.30 33.52 21.57
C PHE A 559 20.84 34.94 21.30
N TYR A 560 21.36 35.14 20.11
CA TYR A 560 21.95 36.40 19.65
C TYR A 560 20.92 37.25 18.92
N VAL A 561 20.59 38.43 19.46
CA VAL A 561 19.59 39.35 18.90
C VAL A 561 20.09 40.79 18.72
N SER A 562 21.39 41.01 18.92
CA SER A 562 22.00 42.35 18.88
C SER A 562 21.69 43.20 17.65
N PRO A 563 21.75 42.65 16.43
CA PRO A 563 21.47 43.42 15.23
C PRO A 563 20.04 43.96 15.16
N TRP A 564 19.07 43.28 15.78
CA TRP A 564 17.69 43.72 15.83
C TRP A 564 17.50 44.89 16.79
N TRP A 565 17.92 44.76 18.05
CA TRP A 565 17.64 45.79 19.06
C TRP A 565 18.45 47.08 18.79
N GLN A 566 19.66 46.97 18.26
CA GLN A 566 20.46 48.14 17.88
C GLN A 566 19.83 48.98 16.75
N ASN A 567 18.91 48.38 15.99
CA ASN A 567 18.19 49.04 14.89
C ASN A 567 16.70 49.21 15.21
N LEU A 568 16.32 49.06 16.49
CA LEU A 568 14.97 49.32 16.96
C LEU A 568 14.84 50.81 17.32
N ASN A 569 14.26 51.57 16.40
CA ASN A 569 14.04 52.99 16.55
C ASN A 569 12.74 53.24 17.33
N THR A 570 12.85 53.70 18.56
CA THR A 570 11.70 54.08 19.38
C THR A 570 11.31 55.52 19.08
N ALA A 571 10.08 55.76 18.67
CA ALA A 571 9.57 57.10 18.44
C ALA A 571 9.49 57.89 19.77
N SER A 572 9.40 59.21 19.65
CA SER A 572 9.22 60.09 20.81
C SER A 572 8.03 59.64 21.65
N MET A 573 8.27 59.45 22.95
CA MET A 573 7.22 58.97 23.85
C MET A 573 6.18 60.05 24.11
N SER A 574 4.92 59.61 24.26
CA SER A 574 3.78 60.48 24.54
C SER A 574 3.25 60.20 25.95
N LEU A 575 3.44 61.15 26.86
CA LEU A 575 2.86 61.11 28.21
C LEU A 575 1.34 61.09 28.11
N GLN A 576 0.73 60.05 28.65
CA GLN A 576 -0.71 59.88 28.74
C GLN A 576 -1.25 60.35 30.08
N ASP A 577 -0.55 60.04 31.17
CA ASP A 577 -0.94 60.43 32.54
C ASP A 577 0.26 60.50 33.48
N SER A 578 0.14 61.28 34.57
CA SER A 578 1.17 61.42 35.59
C SER A 578 0.57 61.80 36.95
N THR A 579 1.13 61.25 38.04
CA THR A 579 0.81 61.70 39.41
C THR A 579 1.53 63.00 39.78
N SER A 580 2.49 63.46 38.97
CA SER A 580 3.22 64.70 39.18
C SER A 580 2.51 65.88 38.55
N GLY A 581 2.00 66.80 39.37
CA GLY A 581 1.38 68.04 38.88
C GLY A 581 2.33 68.92 38.04
N LEU A 582 3.62 68.96 38.39
CA LEU A 582 4.66 69.64 37.60
C LEU A 582 5.10 68.81 36.39
N GLY A 583 5.15 67.49 36.50
CA GLY A 583 5.50 66.59 35.41
C GLY A 583 4.45 66.55 34.28
N SER A 584 3.17 66.73 34.61
CA SER A 584 2.10 66.93 33.63
C SER A 584 2.21 68.31 32.94
N PHE A 585 2.49 69.37 33.71
CA PHE A 585 2.69 70.72 33.18
C PHE A 585 3.92 70.83 32.25
N LEU A 586 4.98 70.08 32.54
CA LEU A 586 6.23 70.03 31.76
C LEU A 586 6.25 68.93 30.69
N GLY A 587 5.08 68.46 30.22
CA GLY A 587 4.92 67.32 29.30
C GLY A 587 6.00 67.13 28.21
N PRO A 588 6.47 68.16 27.48
CA PRO A 588 7.56 68.04 26.51
C PRO A 588 8.90 67.56 27.11
N ILE A 589 9.24 68.00 28.32
CA ILE A 589 10.44 67.57 29.06
C ILE A 589 10.25 66.13 29.56
N THR A 590 9.07 65.80 30.07
CA THR A 590 8.71 64.46 30.56
C THR A 590 8.73 63.42 29.43
N ASN A 591 8.33 63.80 28.21
CA ASN A 591 8.46 62.99 27.01
C ASN A 591 9.92 62.71 26.64
N MET A 592 10.82 63.70 26.77
CA MET A 592 12.26 63.51 26.54
C MET A 592 12.88 62.51 27.53
N ILE A 593 12.43 62.53 28.79
CA ILE A 593 12.91 61.63 29.84
C ILE A 593 12.62 60.18 29.46
N ALA A 594 11.37 59.88 29.13
CA ALA A 594 10.97 58.53 28.74
C ALA A 594 11.63 58.09 27.42
N THR A 595 11.81 59.03 26.47
CA THR A 595 12.55 58.79 25.21
C THR A 595 14.02 58.39 25.43
N ASN A 596 14.66 58.82 26.53
CA ASN A 596 16.02 58.41 26.90
C ASN A 596 16.07 57.13 27.77
N ALA A 597 14.95 56.74 28.38
CA ALA A 597 14.85 55.61 29.29
C ALA A 597 14.57 54.29 28.55
N VAL A 598 13.57 54.28 27.65
CA VAL A 598 13.13 53.07 26.92
C VAL A 598 14.21 52.44 26.03
N PRO A 599 15.12 53.18 25.36
CA PRO A 599 16.22 52.58 24.62
C PRO A 599 17.08 51.60 25.44
N GLN A 600 17.20 51.79 26.76
CA GLN A 600 18.00 50.93 27.65
C GLN A 600 17.38 49.54 27.85
N VAL A 601 16.08 49.37 27.60
CA VAL A 601 15.34 48.10 27.76
C VAL A 601 14.99 47.43 26.44
N THR A 602 15.35 48.04 25.30
CA THR A 602 15.16 47.47 23.96
C THR A 602 15.77 46.07 23.77
N PRO A 603 16.93 45.69 24.34
CA PRO A 603 17.45 44.33 24.18
C PRO A 603 16.49 43.26 24.75
N ALA A 604 15.84 43.54 25.89
CA ALA A 604 14.92 42.62 26.54
C ALA A 604 13.60 42.47 25.75
N ILE A 605 13.07 43.59 25.25
CA ILE A 605 11.87 43.62 24.40
C ILE A 605 12.09 42.76 23.14
N THR A 606 13.19 43.03 22.43
CA THR A 606 13.54 42.31 21.20
C THR A 606 13.75 40.82 21.46
N GLN A 607 14.44 40.47 22.53
CA GLN A 607 14.71 39.09 22.89
C GLN A 607 13.40 38.32 23.16
N SER A 608 12.48 38.88 23.93
CA SER A 608 11.22 38.19 24.22
C SER A 608 10.29 38.10 23.01
N LEU A 609 10.30 39.09 22.11
CA LEU A 609 9.57 39.03 20.84
C LEU A 609 10.07 37.87 19.98
N LEU A 610 11.37 37.81 19.75
CA LEU A 610 11.98 36.80 18.88
C LEU A 610 11.93 35.41 19.50
N LEU A 611 12.00 35.30 20.83
CA LEU A 611 11.86 34.03 21.54
C LEU A 611 10.52 33.37 21.21
N ASP A 612 9.47 34.16 21.20
CA ASP A 612 8.12 33.68 20.96
C ASP A 612 7.85 33.38 19.49
N ILE A 613 8.46 34.16 18.58
CA ILE A 613 8.47 33.83 17.16
C ILE A 613 9.09 32.43 16.98
N VAL A 614 10.26 32.18 17.56
CA VAL A 614 10.99 30.91 17.44
C VAL A 614 10.27 29.74 18.14
N GLU A 615 9.95 29.87 19.43
CA GLU A 615 9.46 28.75 20.26
C GLU A 615 7.95 28.50 20.06
N ARG A 616 7.17 29.47 19.56
CA ARG A 616 5.70 29.36 19.45
C ARG A 616 5.18 29.55 18.03
N VAL A 617 5.46 30.68 17.38
CA VAL A 617 4.88 30.99 16.06
C VAL A 617 5.40 30.02 14.99
N SER A 618 6.71 29.82 14.92
CA SER A 618 7.34 28.85 14.02
C SER A 618 6.88 27.44 14.31
N VAL A 619 6.83 27.05 15.58
CA VAL A 619 6.38 25.71 16.00
C VAL A 619 4.94 25.43 15.54
N ASN A 620 4.02 26.39 15.69
CA ASN A 620 2.64 26.21 15.21
C ASN A 620 2.56 26.09 13.68
N ALA A 621 3.32 26.91 12.94
CA ALA A 621 3.34 26.84 11.48
C ALA A 621 3.89 25.49 10.97
N LEU A 622 4.97 24.99 11.58
CA LEU A 622 5.54 23.68 11.27
C LEU A 622 4.59 22.54 11.63
N ASN A 623 3.99 22.60 12.82
CA ASN A 623 3.04 21.60 13.29
C ASN A 623 1.78 21.54 12.44
N ALA A 624 1.35 22.63 11.81
CA ALA A 624 0.25 22.60 10.85
C ALA A 624 0.55 21.60 9.71
N VAL A 625 1.74 21.69 9.11
CA VAL A 625 2.14 20.78 8.02
C VAL A 625 2.24 19.33 8.53
N LEU A 626 2.90 19.10 9.68
CA LEU A 626 3.04 17.77 10.27
C LEU A 626 1.68 17.15 10.63
N GLN A 627 0.77 17.93 11.20
CA GLN A 627 -0.58 17.49 11.56
C GLN A 627 -1.40 17.16 10.31
N SER A 628 -1.29 17.95 9.23
CA SER A 628 -1.94 17.64 7.96
C SER A 628 -1.49 16.28 7.39
N LEU A 629 -0.20 15.94 7.52
CA LEU A 629 0.35 14.65 7.10
C LEU A 629 -0.09 13.47 7.97
N ASN A 630 -0.44 13.72 9.23
CA ASN A 630 -0.95 12.70 10.14
C ASN A 630 -2.48 12.50 9.95
N ASN A 631 -3.24 13.59 9.99
CA ASN A 631 -4.70 13.61 9.93
C ASN A 631 -5.21 14.87 9.18
N PRO A 632 -5.90 14.73 8.03
CA PRO A 632 -6.44 13.48 7.45
C PRO A 632 -5.40 12.59 6.77
N GLY A 633 -4.16 13.03 6.59
CA GLY A 633 -3.14 12.32 5.81
C GLY A 633 -3.22 12.62 4.31
N LEU A 634 -2.29 12.05 3.55
CA LEU A 634 -2.21 12.22 2.11
C LEU A 634 -3.14 11.25 1.38
N GLU A 635 -4.14 11.76 0.67
CA GLU A 635 -4.99 10.96 -0.20
C GLU A 635 -4.23 10.49 -1.44
N LEU A 636 -4.33 9.20 -1.75
CA LEU A 636 -3.77 8.55 -2.92
C LEU A 636 -4.94 8.01 -3.76
N ASP A 637 -5.38 8.82 -4.71
CA ASP A 637 -6.42 8.44 -5.64
C ASP A 637 -5.94 7.32 -6.56
N LEU A 638 -6.69 6.23 -6.58
CA LEU A 638 -6.47 5.17 -7.56
C LEU A 638 -6.96 5.65 -8.93
N PRO A 639 -6.27 5.32 -10.03
CA PRO A 639 -6.63 5.80 -11.35
C PRO A 639 -8.03 5.40 -11.78
N ASN A 640 -8.71 6.31 -12.49
CA ASN A 640 -10.06 6.08 -13.01
C ASN A 640 -10.11 5.01 -14.12
N TYR A 641 -8.98 4.68 -14.75
CA TYR A 641 -8.89 3.60 -15.73
C TYR A 641 -8.81 2.22 -15.09
N LEU A 642 -8.60 2.12 -13.77
CA LEU A 642 -8.65 0.82 -13.10
C LEU A 642 -10.08 0.26 -13.16
N PRO A 643 -10.23 -1.05 -13.42
CA PRO A 643 -11.53 -1.69 -13.42
C PRO A 643 -12.14 -1.66 -12.01
N ALA A 644 -13.47 -1.55 -11.95
CA ALA A 644 -14.19 -1.70 -10.70
C ALA A 644 -13.94 -3.11 -10.11
N PRO A 645 -13.86 -3.25 -8.78
CA PRO A 645 -14.12 -2.22 -7.78
C PRO A 645 -12.87 -1.45 -7.34
N LEU A 646 -11.67 -1.76 -7.85
CA LEU A 646 -10.39 -1.16 -7.42
C LEU A 646 -10.40 0.38 -7.46
N ALA A 647 -10.91 0.98 -8.53
CA ALA A 647 -10.96 2.45 -8.66
C ALA A 647 -11.79 3.15 -7.56
N ASN A 648 -12.63 2.43 -6.82
CA ASN A 648 -13.52 3.00 -5.80
C ASN A 648 -12.89 3.08 -4.40
N PHE A 649 -11.66 2.59 -4.23
CA PHE A 649 -10.98 2.54 -2.93
C PHE A 649 -9.71 3.39 -2.89
N PRO A 650 -9.82 4.73 -2.86
CA PRO A 650 -8.66 5.58 -2.64
C PRO A 650 -7.99 5.23 -1.30
N LEU A 651 -6.68 5.38 -1.25
CA LEU A 651 -5.89 5.13 -0.04
C LEU A 651 -5.55 6.44 0.66
N ILE A 652 -5.24 6.37 1.96
CA ILE A 652 -4.67 7.46 2.74
C ILE A 652 -3.33 7.00 3.29
N LEU A 653 -2.31 7.82 3.07
CA LEU A 653 -1.00 7.72 3.68
C LEU A 653 -0.89 8.72 4.84
N SER A 654 -0.90 8.22 6.07
CA SER A 654 -0.67 9.02 7.28
C SER A 654 0.76 8.82 7.77
N LEU A 655 1.41 9.91 8.18
CA LEU A 655 2.76 9.91 8.74
C LEU A 655 2.80 10.68 10.06
N GLN A 656 3.41 10.06 11.07
CA GLN A 656 3.66 10.69 12.37
C GLN A 656 5.11 10.44 12.78
N VAL A 657 5.86 11.50 13.08
CA VAL A 657 7.24 11.38 13.58
C VAL A 657 7.20 10.97 15.05
N SER A 658 8.06 10.04 15.46
CA SER A 658 8.15 9.56 16.84
C SER A 658 8.99 10.47 17.74
N SER A 659 8.79 10.37 19.05
CA SER A 659 9.48 11.18 20.07
C SER A 659 10.98 10.86 20.24
N ASP A 660 11.48 9.81 19.59
CA ASP A 660 12.89 9.41 19.61
C ASP A 660 13.75 10.14 18.55
N ALA A 661 13.22 11.25 18.03
CA ALA A 661 13.91 12.12 17.10
C ALA A 661 15.19 12.70 17.72
N ALA A 662 16.27 12.67 16.96
CA ALA A 662 17.56 13.21 17.37
C ALA A 662 18.17 14.04 16.23
N VAL A 663 18.71 15.19 16.58
CA VAL A 663 19.52 16.00 15.66
C VAL A 663 20.90 15.37 15.52
N GLN A 664 21.32 15.04 14.30
CA GLN A 664 22.59 14.34 14.05
C GLN A 664 23.45 15.04 13.00
N GLN A 665 24.76 14.95 13.21
CA GLN A 665 25.80 15.39 12.27
C GLN A 665 26.93 14.35 12.22
N SER A 666 27.29 13.89 11.02
CA SER A 666 28.44 13.03 10.78
C SER A 666 29.05 13.31 9.41
N GLY A 667 30.26 13.88 9.40
CA GLY A 667 30.88 14.39 8.17
C GLY A 667 29.96 15.43 7.49
N SER A 668 29.59 15.17 6.23
CA SER A 668 28.66 16.01 5.46
C SER A 668 27.18 15.67 5.70
N ASN A 669 26.86 14.53 6.34
CA ASN A 669 25.49 14.14 6.64
C ASN A 669 24.96 14.92 7.84
N ARG A 670 23.81 15.58 7.67
CA ARG A 670 23.18 16.46 8.66
C ARG A 670 21.67 16.40 8.54
N GLY A 671 20.97 16.29 9.66
CA GLY A 671 19.51 16.32 9.69
C GLY A 671 18.93 15.89 11.03
N ILE A 672 17.60 15.73 11.05
CA ILE A 672 16.85 15.14 12.16
C ILE A 672 16.53 13.69 11.80
N VAL A 673 16.90 12.75 12.67
CA VAL A 673 16.73 11.31 12.47
C VAL A 673 15.74 10.80 13.51
N ALA A 674 14.68 10.11 13.08
CA ALA A 674 13.61 9.65 13.97
C ALA A 674 13.03 8.30 13.53
N SER A 675 12.33 7.63 14.44
CA SER A 675 11.35 6.61 14.03
C SER A 675 10.12 7.31 13.49
N ALA A 676 9.37 6.63 12.64
CA ALA A 676 8.11 7.13 12.11
C ALA A 676 7.03 6.08 12.29
N ASN A 677 5.83 6.53 12.62
CA ASN A 677 4.62 5.73 12.55
C ASN A 677 3.93 6.05 11.23
N ILE A 678 3.51 5.03 10.51
CA ILE A 678 2.91 5.18 9.19
C ILE A 678 1.64 4.36 9.08
N ALA A 679 0.64 4.87 8.37
CA ALA A 679 -0.51 4.07 7.95
C ALA A 679 -0.71 4.25 6.45
N LEU A 680 -0.94 3.15 5.74
CA LEU A 680 -1.41 3.17 4.35
C LEU A 680 -2.66 2.32 4.25
N VAL A 681 -3.83 2.97 4.18
CA VAL A 681 -5.11 2.30 4.38
C VAL A 681 -6.19 2.85 3.45
N ALA A 682 -7.22 2.06 3.14
CA ALA A 682 -8.41 2.56 2.45
C ALA A 682 -9.02 3.77 3.19
N LYS A 683 -9.38 4.81 2.42
CA LYS A 683 -10.02 6.04 2.91
C LYS A 683 -11.27 5.71 3.73
N PRO A 684 -11.50 6.32 4.91
CA PRO A 684 -12.66 6.01 5.76
C PRO A 684 -14.01 6.00 5.02
N SER A 685 -14.21 6.92 4.07
CA SER A 685 -15.46 7.03 3.30
C SER A 685 -15.69 5.90 2.28
N SER A 686 -14.65 5.16 1.89
CA SER A 686 -14.77 4.02 0.96
C SER A 686 -14.85 2.67 1.68
N ARG A 687 -14.75 2.62 3.01
CA ARG A 687 -14.75 1.37 3.77
C ARG A 687 -16.14 0.72 3.79
N LEU A 688 -16.19 -0.58 3.51
CA LEU A 688 -17.41 -1.38 3.55
C LEU A 688 -17.75 -1.78 4.99
N LEU A 689 -19.05 -1.85 5.28
CA LEU A 689 -19.56 -2.44 6.51
C LEU A 689 -19.46 -3.96 6.45
N SER A 690 -19.33 -4.61 7.61
CA SER A 690 -19.24 -6.09 7.71
C SER A 690 -20.49 -6.84 7.22
N SER A 691 -21.63 -6.14 7.08
CA SER A 691 -22.85 -6.68 6.49
C SER A 691 -22.87 -6.64 4.96
N ASN A 692 -21.91 -5.96 4.33
CA ASN A 692 -21.81 -5.89 2.87
C ASN A 692 -21.34 -7.25 2.33
N PRO A 693 -21.98 -7.81 1.29
CA PRO A 693 -21.57 -9.10 0.72
C PRO A 693 -20.16 -9.10 0.12
N ASN A 694 -19.60 -7.93 -0.22
CA ASN A 694 -18.24 -7.78 -0.73
C ASN A 694 -17.18 -7.60 0.37
N TYR A 695 -17.59 -7.47 1.64
CA TYR A 695 -16.69 -7.35 2.77
C TYR A 695 -16.07 -8.70 3.10
N HIS A 696 -14.75 -8.72 3.31
CA HIS A 696 -14.06 -9.94 3.73
C HIS A 696 -13.89 -10.01 5.25
N GLY A 697 -14.42 -11.09 5.84
CA GLY A 697 -14.30 -11.38 7.26
C GLY A 697 -13.09 -12.26 7.58
N GLN A 698 -12.72 -12.29 8.87
CA GLN A 698 -11.68 -13.16 9.40
C GLN A 698 -12.24 -14.14 10.43
N TYR A 699 -11.51 -15.23 10.62
CA TYR A 699 -11.71 -16.20 11.69
C TYR A 699 -10.37 -16.51 12.38
N ALA A 700 -10.44 -16.92 13.64
CA ALA A 700 -9.32 -16.95 14.57
C ALA A 700 -8.77 -15.55 14.90
N ALA A 701 -7.57 -15.20 14.43
CA ALA A 701 -7.00 -13.88 14.68
C ALA A 701 -7.65 -12.80 13.78
N THR A 702 -7.75 -11.57 14.29
CA THR A 702 -8.22 -10.41 13.52
C THR A 702 -7.10 -9.39 13.35
N GLY A 703 -6.89 -8.90 12.12
CA GLY A 703 -5.76 -8.06 11.72
C GLY A 703 -4.96 -8.65 10.57
N PHE A 704 -3.82 -8.05 10.26
CA PHE A 704 -2.91 -8.56 9.22
C PHE A 704 -1.65 -9.20 9.84
N VAL A 705 -1.04 -10.15 9.11
CA VAL A 705 0.21 -10.78 9.54
C VAL A 705 1.36 -9.78 9.41
N SER A 706 2.00 -9.47 10.54
CA SER A 706 3.16 -8.60 10.65
C SER A 706 4.44 -9.41 10.50
N THR A 707 5.32 -8.92 9.64
CA THR A 707 6.66 -9.48 9.40
C THR A 707 7.76 -8.64 10.05
N ALA A 708 7.40 -7.47 10.58
CA ALA A 708 8.32 -6.62 11.31
C ALA A 708 8.85 -7.34 12.57
N PRO A 709 10.18 -7.31 12.80
CA PRO A 709 10.76 -7.88 14.00
C PRO A 709 10.26 -7.13 15.23
N THR A 710 9.99 -7.86 16.30
CA THR A 710 9.51 -7.32 17.58
C THR A 710 10.59 -7.38 18.65
N GLY A 711 10.36 -6.71 19.78
CA GLY A 711 11.29 -6.70 20.92
C GLY A 711 12.68 -6.14 20.56
N ALA A 712 13.74 -6.71 21.15
CA ALA A 712 15.11 -6.24 20.97
C ALA A 712 15.61 -6.32 19.51
N ALA A 713 15.16 -7.34 18.77
CA ALA A 713 15.46 -7.48 17.34
C ALA A 713 14.83 -6.34 16.53
N GLY A 714 13.59 -5.97 16.84
CA GLY A 714 12.89 -4.82 16.25
C GLY A 714 13.61 -3.50 16.48
N VAL A 715 13.98 -3.22 17.73
CA VAL A 715 14.74 -2.01 18.11
C VAL A 715 16.07 -1.93 17.34
N THR A 716 16.78 -3.06 17.24
CA THR A 716 18.06 -3.13 16.52
C THR A 716 17.88 -2.89 15.01
N ALA A 717 16.85 -3.50 14.40
CA ALA A 717 16.54 -3.32 12.98
C ALA A 717 16.22 -1.86 12.64
N ILE A 718 15.38 -1.21 13.47
CA ILE A 718 15.04 0.21 13.33
C ILE A 718 16.27 1.09 13.49
N GLN A 719 17.13 0.82 14.47
CA GLN A 719 18.35 1.60 14.67
C GLN A 719 19.32 1.47 13.48
N ASN A 720 19.50 0.27 12.94
CA ASN A 720 20.32 0.05 11.75
C ASN A 720 19.77 0.78 10.52
N ALA A 721 18.44 0.78 10.35
CA ALA A 721 17.77 1.51 9.28
C ALA A 721 17.96 3.03 9.39
N LYS A 722 17.84 3.59 10.59
CA LYS A 722 18.13 5.02 10.87
C LYS A 722 19.57 5.38 10.50
N THR A 723 20.54 4.60 10.97
CA THR A 723 21.97 4.84 10.70
C THR A 723 22.24 4.80 9.20
N TYR A 724 21.65 3.84 8.48
CA TYR A 724 21.81 3.75 7.03
C TYR A 724 21.17 4.94 6.31
N LEU A 725 19.90 5.27 6.57
CA LEU A 725 19.25 6.43 5.94
C LEU A 725 20.01 7.73 6.20
N PHE A 726 20.46 7.94 7.43
CA PHE A 726 21.21 9.13 7.79
C PHE A 726 22.53 9.23 7.01
N SER A 727 23.20 8.10 6.78
CA SER A 727 24.41 8.04 5.95
C SER A 727 24.19 8.46 4.49
N GLN A 728 22.94 8.37 4.01
CA GLN A 728 22.54 8.75 2.65
C GLN A 728 22.04 10.21 2.54
N SER A 729 21.82 10.90 3.66
CA SER A 729 21.18 12.22 3.69
C SER A 729 21.89 13.30 2.85
N ASN A 730 23.22 13.27 2.77
CA ASN A 730 23.96 14.22 1.92
C ASN A 730 23.92 13.86 0.43
N ALA A 731 23.95 12.57 0.09
CA ALA A 731 23.90 12.11 -1.31
C ALA A 731 22.48 12.18 -1.87
N THR A 732 21.48 12.06 -0.99
CA THR A 732 20.06 12.07 -1.32
C THR A 732 19.35 13.08 -0.40
N PRO A 733 19.55 14.40 -0.63
CA PRO A 733 18.88 15.43 0.16
C PRO A 733 17.36 15.35 -0.05
N GLY A 734 16.59 15.79 0.93
CA GLY A 734 15.14 15.65 1.03
C GLY A 734 14.69 14.82 2.24
N LEU A 735 13.40 14.43 2.22
CA LEU A 735 12.81 13.58 3.25
C LEU A 735 13.05 12.11 2.89
N LEU A 736 13.79 11.39 3.73
CA LEU A 736 14.01 9.96 3.57
C LEU A 736 13.09 9.17 4.50
N LEU A 737 12.59 8.04 4.02
CA LEU A 737 11.68 7.15 4.74
C LEU A 737 12.14 5.70 4.59
N GLY A 738 12.18 4.96 5.70
CA GLY A 738 12.33 3.51 5.71
C GLY A 738 10.99 2.86 5.97
N LEU A 739 10.49 2.10 4.99
CA LEU A 739 9.19 1.42 5.07
C LEU A 739 9.41 -0.08 5.21
N SER A 740 8.74 -0.70 6.18
CA SER A 740 8.73 -2.16 6.30
C SER A 740 7.72 -2.78 5.32
N ALA A 741 7.78 -4.10 5.14
CA ALA A 741 6.78 -4.84 4.37
C ALA A 741 5.36 -4.70 4.97
N ASP A 742 5.26 -4.41 6.26
CA ASP A 742 3.99 -4.26 6.97
C ASP A 742 3.17 -3.08 6.46
N THR A 743 3.80 -2.00 5.98
CA THR A 743 3.07 -0.87 5.36
C THR A 743 2.35 -1.31 4.07
N VAL A 744 3.00 -2.14 3.26
CA VAL A 744 2.41 -2.69 2.02
C VAL A 744 1.35 -3.74 2.35
N THR A 745 1.63 -4.59 3.35
CA THR A 745 0.68 -5.61 3.83
C THR A 745 -0.56 -4.97 4.43
N GLN A 746 -0.44 -3.87 5.17
CA GLN A 746 -1.57 -3.10 5.69
C GLN A 746 -2.43 -2.53 4.56
N ALA A 747 -1.81 -1.97 3.53
CA ALA A 747 -2.52 -1.46 2.36
C ALA A 747 -3.30 -2.58 1.67
N ALA A 748 -2.63 -3.69 1.37
CA ALA A 748 -3.24 -4.87 0.75
C ALA A 748 -4.37 -5.44 1.61
N TYR A 749 -4.17 -5.57 2.92
CA TYR A 749 -5.20 -6.00 3.86
C TYR A 749 -6.42 -5.06 3.84
N SER A 750 -6.20 -3.75 3.88
CA SER A 750 -7.29 -2.78 3.88
C SER A 750 -8.09 -2.83 2.58
N LEU A 751 -7.42 -2.99 1.43
CA LEU A 751 -8.08 -3.17 0.14
C LEU A 751 -8.84 -4.50 0.07
N TRP A 752 -8.22 -5.58 0.54
CA TRP A 752 -8.83 -6.91 0.63
C TRP A 752 -10.11 -6.90 1.46
N GLN A 753 -10.06 -6.37 2.68
CA GLN A 753 -11.21 -6.36 3.59
C GLN A 753 -12.41 -5.61 2.98
N ASN A 754 -12.12 -4.57 2.20
CA ASN A 754 -13.12 -3.77 1.51
C ASN A 754 -13.50 -4.31 0.13
N GLY A 755 -13.09 -5.52 -0.23
CA GLY A 755 -13.51 -6.20 -1.47
C GLY A 755 -12.88 -5.63 -2.74
N ALA A 756 -11.79 -4.86 -2.62
CA ALA A 756 -11.12 -4.26 -3.77
C ALA A 756 -10.52 -5.32 -4.72
N PHE A 757 -10.22 -6.52 -4.21
CA PHE A 757 -9.72 -7.65 -5.00
C PHE A 757 -10.81 -8.59 -5.52
N ASN A 758 -12.10 -8.22 -5.37
CA ASN A 758 -13.22 -8.99 -5.94
C ASN A 758 -13.37 -8.59 -7.41
N LEU A 759 -12.63 -9.26 -8.30
CA LEU A 759 -12.55 -8.89 -9.71
C LEU A 759 -13.46 -9.78 -10.55
N ALA A 760 -14.19 -9.19 -11.49
CA ALA A 760 -14.91 -9.91 -12.54
C ALA A 760 -14.15 -9.77 -13.86
N LEU A 761 -13.50 -10.86 -14.30
CA LEU A 761 -12.75 -10.90 -15.55
C LEU A 761 -13.72 -11.23 -16.69
N ASN A 762 -14.19 -10.20 -17.39
CA ASN A 762 -15.11 -10.32 -18.51
C ASN A 762 -14.70 -9.41 -19.69
N ALA A 763 -15.48 -9.41 -20.76
CA ALA A 763 -15.18 -8.62 -21.95
C ALA A 763 -15.07 -7.11 -21.66
N ALA A 764 -15.90 -6.57 -20.76
CA ALA A 764 -15.85 -5.15 -20.38
C ALA A 764 -14.56 -4.81 -19.64
N PHE A 765 -14.16 -5.65 -18.69
CA PHE A 765 -12.90 -5.56 -17.97
C PHE A 765 -11.69 -5.53 -18.93
N ILE A 766 -11.64 -6.47 -19.90
CA ILE A 766 -10.55 -6.53 -20.88
C ILE A 766 -10.56 -5.33 -21.83
N ASN A 767 -11.73 -4.88 -22.26
CA ASN A 767 -11.83 -3.68 -23.09
C ASN A 767 -11.30 -2.45 -22.35
N GLN A 768 -11.63 -2.29 -21.06
CA GLN A 768 -11.15 -1.17 -20.25
C GLN A 768 -9.63 -1.18 -20.12
N ILE A 769 -9.02 -2.35 -19.90
CA ILE A 769 -7.56 -2.46 -19.84
C ILE A 769 -6.93 -2.25 -21.22
N GLN A 770 -7.55 -2.75 -22.29
CA GLN A 770 -7.05 -2.59 -23.66
C GLN A 770 -7.04 -1.12 -24.10
N THR A 771 -8.02 -0.33 -23.68
CA THR A 771 -8.03 1.13 -23.90
C THR A 771 -6.79 1.81 -23.32
N TYR A 772 -6.24 1.27 -22.23
CA TYR A 772 -5.10 1.83 -21.51
C TYR A 772 -3.74 1.22 -21.93
N ALA A 773 -3.64 -0.11 -21.91
CA ALA A 773 -2.40 -0.86 -22.18
C ALA A 773 -2.13 -1.08 -23.68
N GLY A 774 -3.07 -0.70 -24.55
CA GLY A 774 -2.98 -0.83 -26.00
C GLY A 774 -3.29 -2.24 -26.53
N ASN A 775 -3.13 -2.41 -27.85
CA ASN A 775 -3.44 -3.66 -28.55
C ASN A 775 -2.26 -4.64 -28.51
N GLY A 776 -2.14 -5.39 -27.42
CA GLY A 776 -1.19 -6.50 -27.27
C GLY A 776 -1.74 -7.86 -27.73
N ALA A 777 -0.87 -8.77 -28.15
CA ALA A 777 -1.20 -10.16 -28.47
C ALA A 777 -1.86 -10.90 -27.28
N LEU A 778 -1.48 -10.53 -26.06
CA LEU A 778 -2.06 -10.95 -24.79
C LEU A 778 -3.58 -10.66 -24.70
N PHE A 779 -4.02 -9.48 -25.14
CA PHE A 779 -5.43 -9.08 -25.04
C PHE A 779 -6.30 -9.78 -26.09
N GLN A 780 -5.74 -10.06 -27.27
CA GLN A 780 -6.41 -10.89 -28.29
C GLN A 780 -6.53 -12.35 -27.84
N LEU A 781 -5.49 -12.88 -27.20
CA LEU A 781 -5.53 -14.20 -26.58
C LEU A 781 -6.61 -14.28 -25.49
N THR A 782 -6.66 -13.28 -24.61
CA THR A 782 -7.65 -13.22 -23.52
C THR A 782 -9.07 -13.12 -24.06
N LYS A 783 -9.32 -12.30 -25.09
CA LYS A 783 -10.63 -12.22 -25.76
C LYS A 783 -11.08 -13.55 -26.37
N THR A 784 -10.15 -14.36 -26.82
CA THR A 784 -10.42 -15.69 -27.38
C THR A 784 -10.72 -16.72 -26.29
N LEU A 785 -9.99 -16.66 -25.16
CA LEU A 785 -10.22 -17.50 -23.98
C LEU A 785 -11.51 -17.16 -23.23
N LEU A 786 -12.03 -15.93 -23.39
CA LEU A 786 -13.33 -15.51 -22.87
C LEU A 786 -14.53 -15.96 -23.75
N GLN A 787 -14.32 -16.88 -24.69
CA GLN A 787 -15.37 -17.55 -25.44
C GLN A 787 -15.49 -19.00 -24.98
N ALA A 788 -16.73 -19.46 -24.77
CA ALA A 788 -16.99 -20.83 -24.31
C ALA A 788 -16.44 -21.88 -25.28
N SER A 789 -16.38 -21.62 -26.58
CA SER A 789 -15.81 -22.55 -27.58
C SER A 789 -14.36 -22.94 -27.30
N ALA A 790 -13.52 -22.01 -26.82
CA ALA A 790 -12.13 -22.31 -26.48
C ALA A 790 -12.04 -23.28 -25.29
N ILE A 791 -12.91 -23.09 -24.29
CA ILE A 791 -13.02 -23.94 -23.11
C ILE A 791 -13.59 -25.32 -23.49
N ILE A 792 -14.67 -25.36 -24.27
CA ILE A 792 -15.32 -26.60 -24.73
C ILE A 792 -14.35 -27.46 -25.56
N ASN A 793 -13.57 -26.85 -26.47
CA ASN A 793 -12.62 -27.59 -27.32
C ASN A 793 -11.52 -28.30 -26.51
N ILE A 794 -11.22 -27.86 -25.29
CA ILE A 794 -10.21 -28.45 -24.42
C ILE A 794 -10.85 -29.44 -23.44
N LEU A 795 -12.01 -29.08 -22.85
CA LEU A 795 -12.69 -29.89 -21.84
C LEU A 795 -13.45 -31.08 -22.45
N ALA A 796 -13.92 -30.94 -23.69
CA ALA A 796 -14.60 -31.98 -24.45
C ALA A 796 -14.16 -31.96 -25.93
N PRO A 797 -12.91 -32.35 -26.24
CA PRO A 797 -12.39 -32.38 -27.60
C PRO A 797 -13.27 -33.25 -28.52
N GLY A 798 -13.81 -32.66 -29.59
CA GLY A 798 -14.66 -33.35 -30.56
C GLY A 798 -16.17 -33.33 -30.27
N PHE A 799 -16.60 -32.68 -29.19
CA PHE A 799 -18.02 -32.47 -28.87
C PHE A 799 -18.44 -31.02 -29.20
N PRO A 800 -19.64 -30.80 -29.76
CA PRO A 800 -20.07 -29.47 -30.19
C PRO A 800 -20.53 -28.54 -29.04
N SER A 801 -20.78 -29.08 -27.85
CA SER A 801 -21.32 -28.36 -26.68
C SER A 801 -21.12 -29.18 -25.40
N LEU A 802 -21.05 -28.51 -24.24
CA LEU A 802 -21.15 -29.16 -22.93
C LEU A 802 -22.60 -29.13 -22.45
N THR A 803 -23.16 -30.23 -21.96
CA THR A 803 -24.52 -30.27 -21.42
C THR A 803 -24.54 -30.98 -20.08
N GLY A 804 -25.16 -30.37 -19.08
CA GLY A 804 -25.25 -30.91 -17.73
C GLY A 804 -26.59 -30.64 -17.07
N LEU A 805 -26.81 -31.21 -15.89
CA LEU A 805 -28.06 -31.01 -15.15
C LEU A 805 -28.12 -29.63 -14.49
N ASN A 806 -29.28 -28.99 -14.58
CA ASN A 806 -29.54 -27.73 -13.89
C ASN A 806 -29.45 -27.93 -12.36
N PRO A 807 -28.56 -27.23 -11.65
CA PRO A 807 -28.40 -27.37 -10.20
C PRO A 807 -29.66 -27.07 -9.38
N SER A 808 -30.53 -26.18 -9.89
CA SER A 808 -31.79 -25.80 -9.24
C SER A 808 -32.93 -26.76 -9.57
N ASN A 809 -32.82 -27.53 -10.66
CA ASN A 809 -33.79 -28.54 -11.05
C ASN A 809 -33.10 -29.69 -11.82
N PRO A 810 -32.71 -30.78 -11.13
CA PRO A 810 -31.90 -31.85 -11.72
C PRO A 810 -32.63 -32.70 -12.77
N THR A 811 -33.91 -32.42 -13.04
CA THR A 811 -34.67 -33.06 -14.13
C THR A 811 -34.51 -32.36 -15.47
N GLN A 812 -33.86 -31.19 -15.50
CA GLN A 812 -33.64 -30.36 -16.69
C GLN A 812 -32.16 -30.24 -17.01
N THR A 813 -31.84 -30.05 -18.29
CA THR A 813 -30.46 -29.85 -18.77
C THR A 813 -30.20 -28.40 -19.14
N ILE A 814 -28.97 -27.95 -18.95
CA ILE A 814 -28.42 -26.70 -19.47
C ILE A 814 -27.33 -27.06 -20.47
N THR A 815 -27.34 -26.42 -21.64
CA THR A 815 -26.31 -26.61 -22.67
C THR A 815 -25.50 -25.32 -22.82
N VAL A 816 -24.18 -25.47 -22.73
CA VAL A 816 -23.19 -24.42 -22.97
C VAL A 816 -22.94 -24.35 -24.47
N ASN A 817 -23.28 -23.22 -25.09
CA ASN A 817 -23.03 -23.01 -26.51
C ASN A 817 -21.61 -22.45 -26.70
N GLY A 818 -20.94 -22.83 -27.80
CA GLY A 818 -19.60 -22.31 -28.11
C GLY A 818 -19.53 -20.79 -28.31
N THR A 819 -20.66 -20.13 -28.52
CA THR A 819 -20.79 -18.67 -28.67
C THR A 819 -21.06 -17.94 -27.36
N ASP A 820 -21.30 -18.65 -26.25
CA ASP A 820 -21.54 -18.02 -24.95
C ASP A 820 -20.26 -17.31 -24.48
N GLY A 821 -20.44 -16.16 -23.83
CA GLY A 821 -19.32 -15.45 -23.20
C GLY A 821 -18.86 -16.18 -21.93
N VAL A 822 -17.63 -15.92 -21.49
CA VAL A 822 -17.11 -16.42 -20.22
C VAL A 822 -16.81 -15.25 -19.30
N GLU A 823 -17.19 -15.39 -18.03
CA GLU A 823 -16.84 -14.48 -16.94
C GLU A 823 -16.13 -15.28 -15.85
N ILE A 824 -14.99 -14.79 -15.37
CA ILE A 824 -14.27 -15.41 -14.25
C ILE A 824 -14.33 -14.45 -13.06
N ASP A 825 -15.08 -14.83 -12.03
CA ASP A 825 -15.13 -14.10 -10.77
C ASP A 825 -13.96 -14.56 -9.89
N LEU A 826 -13.10 -13.62 -9.50
CA LEU A 826 -11.99 -13.83 -8.59
C LEU A 826 -12.37 -13.32 -7.20
N TRP A 827 -12.20 -14.18 -6.20
CA TRP A 827 -12.48 -13.87 -4.80
C TRP A 827 -11.30 -14.27 -3.91
N ALA A 828 -10.60 -13.28 -3.35
CA ALA A 828 -9.46 -13.54 -2.47
C ALA A 828 -9.94 -13.90 -1.06
N ILE A 829 -10.03 -15.18 -0.71
CA ILE A 829 -10.55 -15.64 0.59
C ILE A 829 -9.60 -15.22 1.72
N HIS A 830 -8.30 -15.46 1.55
CA HIS A 830 -7.30 -15.12 2.55
C HIS A 830 -6.70 -13.73 2.31
N ALA A 831 -6.44 -13.02 3.40
CA ALA A 831 -5.82 -11.71 3.33
C ALA A 831 -4.41 -11.82 2.72
N PRO A 832 -4.07 -11.00 1.71
CA PRO A 832 -2.73 -11.00 1.14
C PRO A 832 -1.69 -10.52 2.15
N ASN A 833 -0.49 -11.09 2.08
CA ASN A 833 0.63 -10.69 2.92
C ASN A 833 1.93 -10.68 2.13
N GLY A 834 2.94 -9.98 2.65
CA GLY A 834 4.25 -10.01 2.05
C GLY A 834 5.38 -9.75 3.02
N SER A 835 6.58 -10.16 2.60
CA SER A 835 7.83 -9.95 3.34
C SER A 835 8.91 -9.42 2.40
N LEU A 836 9.76 -8.52 2.90
CA LEU A 836 10.93 -8.08 2.14
C LEU A 836 12.05 -9.12 2.31
N LYS A 837 12.58 -9.62 1.18
CA LYS A 837 13.71 -10.54 1.16
C LYS A 837 15.02 -9.78 1.33
N GLN A 838 15.94 -10.38 2.07
CA GLN A 838 17.29 -9.85 2.24
C GLN A 838 17.99 -9.76 0.88
N VAL A 839 18.78 -8.70 0.67
CA VAL A 839 19.63 -8.57 -0.51
C VAL A 839 20.77 -9.58 -0.42
N PRO A 840 20.91 -10.53 -1.37
CA PRO A 840 21.86 -11.63 -1.25
C PRO A 840 23.32 -11.17 -1.37
N SER A 841 23.61 -10.15 -2.20
CA SER A 841 24.96 -9.60 -2.35
C SER A 841 24.95 -8.18 -2.90
N GLY A 842 26.01 -7.41 -2.61
CA GLY A 842 26.18 -6.05 -3.13
C GLY A 842 25.15 -5.07 -2.58
N SER A 843 24.61 -4.21 -3.46
CA SER A 843 23.56 -3.25 -3.14
C SER A 843 22.43 -3.35 -4.17
N ALA A 844 21.20 -3.57 -3.71
CA ALA A 844 20.02 -3.73 -4.57
C ALA A 844 18.74 -3.26 -3.87
N ILE A 845 17.68 -3.02 -4.64
CA ILE A 845 16.34 -2.80 -4.06
C ILE A 845 15.85 -4.15 -3.52
N PRO A 846 15.41 -4.25 -2.26
CA PRO A 846 14.91 -5.50 -1.71
C PRO A 846 13.66 -5.95 -2.45
N GLN A 847 13.57 -7.26 -2.72
CA GLN A 847 12.41 -7.85 -3.36
C GLN A 847 11.32 -8.12 -2.33
N LEU A 848 10.07 -7.83 -2.67
CA LEU A 848 8.89 -8.16 -1.90
C LEU A 848 8.40 -9.55 -2.32
N GLU A 849 8.39 -10.53 -1.42
CA GLU A 849 7.63 -11.75 -1.63
C GLU A 849 6.16 -11.46 -1.34
N VAL A 850 5.30 -11.66 -2.34
CA VAL A 850 3.86 -11.45 -2.26
C VAL A 850 3.18 -12.82 -2.20
N ASN A 851 2.27 -12.99 -1.24
CA ASN A 851 1.50 -14.20 -1.05
C ASN A 851 0.01 -13.92 -1.18
N PHE A 852 -0.65 -14.66 -2.07
CA PHE A 852 -2.10 -14.83 -2.08
C PHE A 852 -2.39 -16.28 -1.74
N THR A 853 -2.71 -16.49 -0.47
CA THR A 853 -2.76 -17.81 0.13
C THR A 853 -3.97 -18.62 -0.32
N ASP A 854 -5.07 -17.95 -0.63
CA ASP A 854 -6.26 -18.63 -1.12
C ASP A 854 -7.15 -17.69 -1.94
N LEU A 855 -7.33 -18.06 -3.21
CA LEU A 855 -8.15 -17.39 -4.19
C LEU A 855 -9.18 -18.39 -4.71
N GLU A 856 -10.44 -18.00 -4.71
CA GLU A 856 -11.49 -18.74 -5.38
C GLU A 856 -11.77 -18.13 -6.75
N LEU A 857 -11.75 -18.97 -7.77
CA LEU A 857 -12.01 -18.64 -9.16
C LEU A 857 -13.29 -19.34 -9.59
N ARG A 858 -14.36 -18.58 -9.79
CA ARG A 858 -15.64 -19.10 -10.28
C ARG A 858 -15.76 -18.78 -11.76
N ILE A 859 -15.80 -19.81 -12.59
CA ILE A 859 -15.89 -19.69 -14.04
C ILE A 859 -17.36 -19.80 -14.44
N TYR A 860 -17.92 -18.75 -15.04
CA TYR A 860 -19.30 -18.69 -15.50
C TYR A 860 -19.38 -18.66 -17.01
N GLY A 861 -20.40 -19.34 -17.55
CA GLY A 861 -20.90 -19.10 -18.89
C GLY A 861 -22.00 -18.04 -18.88
N VAL A 862 -21.92 -17.11 -19.82
CA VAL A 862 -22.83 -15.98 -19.98
C VAL A 862 -23.51 -16.09 -21.35
N PRO A 863 -24.72 -16.67 -21.41
CA PRO A 863 -25.46 -16.78 -22.66
C PRO A 863 -25.94 -15.40 -23.14
N ALA A 864 -26.11 -15.22 -24.45
CA ALA A 864 -26.56 -13.96 -25.03
C ALA A 864 -27.97 -13.51 -24.55
N SER A 865 -28.82 -14.48 -24.20
CA SER A 865 -30.15 -14.27 -23.62
C SER A 865 -30.42 -15.34 -22.56
N GLY A 866 -30.12 -15.05 -21.29
CA GLY A 866 -30.39 -15.96 -20.18
C GLY A 866 -29.58 -15.61 -18.92
N PRO A 867 -29.83 -16.30 -17.78
CA PRO A 867 -29.03 -16.12 -16.57
C PRO A 867 -27.63 -16.73 -16.75
N LYS A 868 -26.63 -16.16 -16.07
CA LYS A 868 -25.29 -16.76 -16.01
C LYS A 868 -25.35 -18.10 -15.28
N TYR A 869 -24.55 -19.06 -15.72
CA TYR A 869 -24.45 -20.39 -15.11
C TYR A 869 -23.00 -20.71 -14.75
N LEU A 870 -22.78 -21.33 -13.59
CA LEU A 870 -21.44 -21.73 -13.14
C LEU A 870 -20.98 -22.92 -13.98
N ILE A 871 -19.78 -22.88 -14.55
CA ILE A 871 -19.13 -24.00 -15.25
C ILE A 871 -18.32 -24.81 -14.25
N ASN A 872 -17.42 -24.16 -13.52
CA ASN A 872 -16.57 -24.79 -12.52
C ASN A 872 -16.04 -23.76 -11.50
N THR A 873 -15.69 -24.22 -10.30
CA THR A 873 -14.96 -23.45 -9.30
C THR A 873 -13.58 -24.07 -9.07
N ALA A 874 -12.53 -23.26 -9.19
CA ALA A 874 -11.17 -23.62 -8.83
C ALA A 874 -10.74 -22.80 -7.62
N ARG A 875 -9.83 -23.34 -6.81
CA ARG A 875 -9.09 -22.55 -5.82
C ARG A 875 -7.61 -22.57 -6.11
N ALA A 876 -6.98 -21.43 -5.93
CA ALA A 876 -5.58 -21.22 -6.23
C ALA A 876 -4.86 -20.56 -5.06
N SER A 877 -3.59 -20.89 -4.92
CA SER A 877 -2.65 -20.13 -4.11
C SER A 877 -1.49 -19.71 -5.01
N PHE A 878 -0.92 -18.53 -4.77
CA PHE A 878 0.32 -18.16 -5.43
C PHE A 878 1.26 -17.40 -4.50
N LYS A 879 2.55 -17.59 -4.75
CA LYS A 879 3.67 -16.90 -4.14
C LYS A 879 4.61 -16.44 -5.26
N ALA A 880 5.04 -15.19 -5.23
CA ALA A 880 6.00 -14.67 -6.20
C ALA A 880 6.84 -13.54 -5.60
N LEU A 881 8.02 -13.33 -6.18
CA LEU A 881 8.86 -12.17 -5.87
C LEU A 881 8.47 -10.99 -6.74
N GLY A 882 8.44 -9.80 -6.16
CA GLY A 882 8.15 -8.55 -6.84
C GLY A 882 9.15 -7.46 -6.49
N THR A 883 9.33 -6.49 -7.39
CA THR A 883 10.12 -5.29 -7.13
C THR A 883 9.18 -4.14 -6.86
N ILE A 884 9.24 -3.57 -5.65
CA ILE A 884 8.51 -2.36 -5.26
C ILE A 884 9.43 -1.14 -5.29
N LYS A 885 9.05 -0.06 -5.99
CA LYS A 885 9.85 1.17 -6.09
C LYS A 885 9.02 2.40 -6.50
N PHE A 886 9.55 3.59 -6.23
CA PHE A 886 9.04 4.84 -6.79
C PHE A 886 9.67 5.13 -8.15
N THR A 887 8.84 5.57 -9.10
CA THR A 887 9.25 5.92 -10.48
C THR A 887 8.42 7.09 -10.99
N PRO A 888 8.89 7.87 -11.97
CA PRO A 888 8.00 8.74 -12.73
C PRO A 888 6.89 7.93 -13.40
N PHE A 889 5.66 8.43 -13.34
CA PHE A 889 4.51 7.84 -14.01
C PHE A 889 4.65 8.03 -15.52
N ILE A 890 4.47 6.96 -16.27
CA ILE A 890 4.45 7.01 -17.73
C ILE A 890 3.00 7.18 -18.15
N GLN A 891 2.67 8.39 -18.60
CA GLN A 891 1.33 8.70 -19.06
C GLN A 891 0.96 7.81 -20.27
N PRO A 892 -0.17 7.10 -20.22
CA PRO A 892 -0.65 6.27 -21.32
C PRO A 892 -1.08 7.13 -22.50
N SER A 893 -0.99 6.55 -23.71
CA SER A 893 -1.46 7.22 -24.91
C SER A 893 -2.97 7.48 -24.85
N GLY A 894 -3.40 8.71 -25.14
CA GLY A 894 -4.82 9.08 -25.20
C GLY A 894 -5.49 9.45 -23.87
N VAL A 895 -4.82 9.31 -22.73
CA VAL A 895 -5.35 9.72 -21.41
C VAL A 895 -4.69 11.02 -20.99
N THR A 896 -5.46 12.09 -20.73
CA THR A 896 -4.93 13.40 -20.26
C THR A 896 -5.02 13.53 -18.73
N GLY A 897 -4.23 14.43 -18.14
CA GLY A 897 -4.29 14.74 -16.71
C GLY A 897 -3.24 14.06 -15.81
N TYR A 898 -2.41 13.18 -16.37
CA TYR A 898 -1.35 12.44 -15.63
C TYR A 898 0.08 12.85 -16.01
N SER A 899 0.28 14.06 -16.52
CA SER A 899 1.60 14.56 -16.87
C SER A 899 2.43 14.84 -15.61
N ASN A 900 3.72 14.50 -15.66
CA ASN A 900 4.69 14.75 -14.59
C ASN A 900 4.26 14.22 -13.21
N LEU A 901 3.57 13.07 -13.15
CA LEU A 901 3.23 12.46 -11.86
C LEU A 901 4.32 11.51 -11.39
N ASN A 902 4.45 11.37 -10.07
CA ASN A 902 5.18 10.25 -9.47
C ASN A 902 4.29 9.00 -9.48
N ALA A 903 4.88 7.81 -9.37
CA ALA A 903 4.16 6.56 -9.26
C ALA A 903 4.83 5.60 -8.29
N LEU A 904 4.01 4.81 -7.59
CA LEU A 904 4.44 3.58 -6.92
C LEU A 904 4.36 2.43 -7.92
N SER A 905 5.45 1.71 -8.11
CA SER A 905 5.56 0.59 -9.03
C SER A 905 5.77 -0.70 -8.25
N LEU A 906 4.94 -1.71 -8.52
CA LEU A 906 5.12 -3.09 -8.08
C LEU A 906 5.06 -4.00 -9.32
N ILE A 907 6.18 -4.65 -9.61
CA ILE A 907 6.29 -5.58 -10.74
C ILE A 907 6.62 -6.96 -10.19
N ILE A 908 5.71 -7.91 -10.36
CA ILE A 908 5.87 -9.32 -9.99
C ILE A 908 6.66 -10.03 -11.09
N ASP A 909 7.69 -10.79 -10.69
CA ASP A 909 8.48 -11.62 -11.58
C ASP A 909 7.80 -12.98 -11.81
N PRO A 910 7.27 -13.25 -13.02
CA PRO A 910 6.61 -14.52 -13.32
C PRO A 910 7.56 -15.73 -13.22
N ALA A 911 8.87 -15.55 -13.40
CA ALA A 911 9.83 -16.65 -13.32
C ALA A 911 10.05 -17.16 -11.88
N SER A 912 9.77 -16.30 -10.89
CA SER A 912 9.87 -16.63 -9.46
C SER A 912 8.60 -17.25 -8.88
N MET A 913 7.54 -17.37 -9.67
CA MET A 913 6.21 -17.72 -9.19
C MET A 913 6.10 -19.22 -8.88
N SER A 914 5.56 -19.53 -7.71
CA SER A 914 5.01 -20.83 -7.35
C SER A 914 3.50 -20.70 -7.17
N TYR A 915 2.73 -21.66 -7.68
CA TYR A 915 1.30 -21.68 -7.49
C TYR A 915 0.79 -23.11 -7.34
N THR A 916 -0.35 -23.25 -6.68
CA THR A 916 -1.09 -24.50 -6.54
C THR A 916 -2.53 -24.30 -7.00
N LEU A 917 -3.13 -25.36 -7.53
CA LEU A 917 -4.51 -25.36 -8.01
C LEU A 917 -5.24 -26.59 -7.49
N ASP A 918 -6.48 -26.38 -7.05
CA ASP A 918 -7.42 -27.45 -6.74
C ASP A 918 -8.75 -27.14 -7.39
N ILE A 919 -9.30 -28.12 -8.07
CA ILE A 919 -10.56 -28.00 -8.78
C ILE A 919 -11.64 -28.58 -7.88
N LEU A 920 -12.59 -27.75 -7.48
CA LEU A 920 -13.67 -28.18 -6.61
C LEU A 920 -14.69 -29.00 -7.41
N GLU A 921 -15.18 -30.08 -6.81
CA GLU A 921 -16.08 -31.05 -7.44
C GLU A 921 -17.46 -31.05 -6.74
N GLY A 922 -18.41 -31.79 -7.29
CA GLY A 922 -19.78 -31.88 -6.78
C GLY A 922 -20.73 -30.83 -7.35
N THR A 923 -22.02 -30.99 -7.06
CA THR A 923 -23.11 -30.28 -7.76
C THR A 923 -23.09 -28.76 -7.60
N GLN A 924 -22.55 -28.27 -6.48
CA GLN A 924 -22.43 -26.84 -6.18
C GLN A 924 -21.27 -26.18 -6.94
N TYR A 925 -20.15 -26.89 -7.14
CA TYR A 925 -18.90 -26.30 -7.65
C TYR A 925 -18.58 -26.70 -9.09
N ASN A 926 -18.98 -27.89 -9.50
CA ASN A 926 -18.83 -28.46 -10.83
C ASN A 926 -20.19 -28.99 -11.33
N PRO A 927 -21.12 -28.10 -11.69
CA PRO A 927 -22.49 -28.49 -12.05
C PRO A 927 -22.60 -29.28 -13.37
N PHE A 928 -21.53 -29.35 -14.16
CA PHE A 928 -21.50 -30.08 -15.42
C PHE A 928 -20.75 -31.42 -15.32
N GLY A 929 -20.22 -31.78 -14.15
CA GLY A 929 -19.45 -33.03 -14.00
C GLY A 929 -18.22 -33.08 -14.90
N ILE A 930 -17.58 -31.94 -15.14
CA ILE A 930 -16.40 -31.83 -15.99
C ILE A 930 -15.19 -32.46 -15.29
N ASP A 931 -14.36 -33.22 -16.01
CA ASP A 931 -13.13 -33.78 -15.45
C ASP A 931 -12.21 -32.68 -14.88
N PRO A 932 -11.89 -32.72 -13.57
CA PRO A 932 -10.92 -31.83 -12.93
C PRO A 932 -9.57 -31.73 -13.65
N GLN A 933 -9.08 -32.82 -14.26
CA GLN A 933 -7.82 -32.82 -15.01
C GLN A 933 -7.91 -32.01 -16.31
N GLY A 934 -9.07 -32.08 -16.98
CA GLY A 934 -9.38 -31.24 -18.13
C GLY A 934 -9.39 -29.76 -17.75
N VAL A 935 -10.06 -29.41 -16.64
CA VAL A 935 -10.10 -28.03 -16.12
C VAL A 935 -8.70 -27.54 -15.72
N LEU A 936 -7.91 -28.38 -15.06
CA LEU A 936 -6.54 -28.04 -14.66
C LEU A 936 -5.67 -27.67 -15.87
N THR A 937 -5.81 -28.40 -16.98
CA THR A 937 -5.09 -28.13 -18.24
C THR A 937 -5.46 -26.77 -18.84
N VAL A 938 -6.71 -26.31 -18.65
CA VAL A 938 -7.16 -24.98 -19.08
C VAL A 938 -6.68 -23.89 -18.12
N VAL A 939 -6.83 -24.10 -16.81
CA VAL A 939 -6.63 -23.05 -15.80
C VAL A 939 -5.15 -22.83 -15.46
N SER A 940 -4.34 -23.89 -15.42
CA SER A 940 -2.91 -23.80 -15.05
C SER A 940 -2.13 -22.78 -15.89
N PRO A 941 -2.26 -22.74 -17.24
CA PRO A 941 -1.59 -21.72 -18.05
C PRO A 941 -2.17 -20.31 -17.91
N LEU A 942 -3.43 -20.15 -17.47
CA LEU A 942 -4.05 -18.82 -17.30
C LEU A 942 -3.40 -18.02 -16.17
N ILE A 943 -2.92 -18.66 -15.12
CA ILE A 943 -2.28 -17.97 -14.00
C ILE A 943 -1.05 -17.16 -14.48
N PRO A 944 0.00 -17.79 -15.07
CA PRO A 944 1.16 -17.05 -15.57
C PRO A 944 0.85 -16.20 -16.82
N SER A 945 -0.10 -16.64 -17.67
CA SER A 945 -0.33 -16.00 -18.97
C SER A 945 -1.38 -14.89 -18.95
N LEU A 946 -2.25 -14.82 -17.95
CA LEU A 946 -3.32 -13.83 -17.85
C LEU A 946 -3.28 -13.08 -16.52
N ILE A 947 -3.33 -13.81 -15.39
CA ILE A 947 -3.45 -13.20 -14.06
C ILE A 947 -2.22 -12.36 -13.72
N ILE A 948 -1.01 -12.85 -13.96
CA ILE A 948 0.21 -12.08 -13.65
C ILE A 948 0.39 -10.84 -14.53
N PRO A 949 0.29 -10.92 -15.87
CA PRO A 949 0.30 -9.74 -16.71
C PRO A 949 -0.78 -8.73 -16.33
N LEU A 950 -1.95 -9.19 -15.92
CA LEU A 950 -3.02 -8.33 -15.42
C LEU A 950 -2.61 -7.59 -14.14
N VAL A 951 -2.11 -8.32 -13.15
CA VAL A 951 -1.63 -7.74 -11.89
C VAL A 951 -0.49 -6.75 -12.14
N ASN A 952 0.45 -7.07 -13.04
CA ASN A 952 1.54 -6.18 -13.41
C ASN A 952 1.09 -4.96 -14.22
N ASN A 953 -0.01 -5.04 -14.99
CA ASN A 953 -0.59 -3.86 -15.63
C ASN A 953 -1.26 -2.93 -14.61
N ILE A 954 -1.89 -3.49 -13.58
CA ILE A 954 -2.59 -2.72 -12.53
C ILE A 954 -1.59 -2.11 -11.54
N LEU A 955 -0.66 -2.93 -11.02
CA LEU A 955 0.28 -2.54 -9.96
C LEU A 955 1.61 -2.04 -10.52
N GLY A 956 1.85 -2.19 -11.82
CA GLY A 956 3.11 -1.81 -12.46
C GLY A 956 3.45 -0.34 -12.31
N GLN A 957 2.45 0.55 -12.40
CA GLN A 957 2.58 1.97 -12.07
C GLN A 957 1.25 2.53 -11.55
N ILE A 958 1.19 2.80 -10.25
CA ILE A 958 0.08 3.50 -9.59
C ILE A 958 0.48 4.97 -9.46
N PRO A 959 -0.14 5.91 -10.21
CA PRO A 959 0.19 7.32 -10.11
C PRO A 959 -0.18 7.86 -8.73
N LEU A 960 0.65 8.77 -8.27
CA LEU A 960 0.46 9.54 -7.05
C LEU A 960 -0.13 10.91 -7.43
N PRO A 961 -0.91 11.54 -6.56
CA PRO A 961 -1.59 12.79 -6.88
C PRO A 961 -0.57 13.88 -7.25
N SER A 962 -0.99 14.84 -8.10
CA SER A 962 -0.20 16.02 -8.47
C SER A 962 -0.12 17.06 -7.36
N LYS A 963 -1.02 16.96 -6.37
CA LYS A 963 -1.15 17.87 -5.23
C LYS A 963 -1.50 17.07 -3.98
N ALA A 964 -0.89 17.43 -2.86
CA ALA A 964 -1.18 16.91 -1.54
C ALA A 964 -1.80 18.04 -0.69
N SER A 965 -3.04 17.88 -0.23
CA SER A 965 -3.74 18.90 0.54
C SER A 965 -3.14 19.06 1.94
N LEU A 966 -2.95 20.31 2.35
CA LEU A 966 -2.46 20.70 3.68
C LEU A 966 -3.63 21.32 4.44
N ALA A 967 -4.49 20.46 5.01
CA ALA A 967 -5.80 20.85 5.56
C ALA A 967 -5.74 21.95 6.63
N THR A 968 -4.63 22.07 7.36
CA THR A 968 -4.45 23.11 8.39
C THR A 968 -4.02 24.46 7.82
N LEU A 969 -3.59 24.50 6.55
CA LEU A 969 -3.17 25.71 5.84
C LEU A 969 -4.29 26.16 4.92
N THR A 970 -4.79 27.37 5.12
CA THR A 970 -5.92 27.92 4.36
C THR A 970 -5.52 29.15 3.57
N ASN A 971 -6.23 29.40 2.46
CA ASN A 971 -6.05 30.61 1.67
C ASN A 971 -6.29 31.86 2.57
N PRO A 972 -5.45 32.91 2.48
CA PRO A 972 -5.58 34.12 3.30
C PRO A 972 -6.92 34.84 3.16
N SER A 973 -7.48 34.85 1.95
CA SER A 973 -8.73 35.51 1.55
C SER A 973 -9.96 34.62 1.66
N ASN A 974 -9.80 33.29 1.67
CA ASN A 974 -10.91 32.33 1.76
C ASN A 974 -10.54 31.10 2.62
N ALA A 975 -11.00 31.10 3.87
CA ALA A 975 -10.79 30.02 4.83
C ALA A 975 -11.32 28.64 4.39
N SER A 976 -12.24 28.59 3.40
CA SER A 976 -12.77 27.32 2.89
C SER A 976 -11.84 26.64 1.87
N GLN A 977 -10.82 27.34 1.37
CA GLN A 977 -9.86 26.81 0.41
C GLN A 977 -8.57 26.42 1.12
N VAL A 978 -8.19 25.14 1.00
CA VAL A 978 -6.95 24.61 1.61
C VAL A 978 -5.77 24.74 0.66
N CYS A 979 -4.60 25.04 1.21
CA CYS A 979 -3.35 25.05 0.48
C CYS A 979 -2.88 23.62 0.17
N ASN A 980 -1.99 23.49 -0.81
CA ASN A 980 -1.52 22.20 -1.29
C ASN A 980 0.00 22.20 -1.51
N LEU A 981 0.63 21.06 -1.26
CA LEU A 981 1.98 20.76 -1.71
C LEU A 981 1.91 20.21 -3.15
N ASN A 982 2.60 20.85 -4.10
CA ASN A 982 2.66 20.37 -5.48
C ASN A 982 3.68 19.23 -5.62
N THR A 983 3.21 18.03 -5.93
CA THR A 983 3.94 16.76 -5.90
C THR A 983 4.30 16.22 -7.30
N THR A 984 4.29 17.07 -8.32
CA THR A 984 4.70 16.70 -9.67
C THR A 984 6.22 16.49 -9.77
N THR A 985 6.68 15.59 -10.64
CA THR A 985 8.07 15.12 -10.75
C THR A 985 9.09 16.22 -11.07
N ASP A 986 8.65 17.31 -11.71
CA ASP A 986 9.45 18.51 -11.99
C ASP A 986 9.71 19.36 -10.75
N LYS A 987 8.94 19.16 -9.68
CA LYS A 987 9.02 19.88 -8.40
C LYS A 987 9.52 18.99 -7.28
N ILE A 988 8.93 17.80 -7.17
CA ILE A 988 9.19 16.78 -6.15
C ILE A 988 9.34 15.43 -6.85
N LYS A 989 10.52 14.84 -6.76
CA LYS A 989 10.81 13.50 -7.27
C LYS A 989 10.83 12.50 -6.12
N LEU A 990 10.02 11.46 -6.25
CA LEU A 990 10.10 10.29 -5.38
C LEU A 990 11.07 9.28 -5.96
N LEU A 991 11.85 8.66 -5.09
CA LEU A 991 12.87 7.69 -5.47
C LEU A 991 12.98 6.55 -4.46
N THR A 992 13.60 5.46 -4.88
CA THR A 992 13.90 4.30 -4.04
C THR A 992 15.39 4.06 -4.01
N GLN A 993 15.95 3.89 -2.81
CA GLN A 993 17.38 3.68 -2.59
C GLN A 993 17.69 2.17 -2.48
N PRO A 994 18.70 1.67 -3.21
CA PRO A 994 19.24 0.32 -3.00
C PRO A 994 19.80 0.16 -1.59
N ILE A 995 19.77 -1.07 -1.04
CA ILE A 995 20.34 -1.38 0.28
C ILE A 995 21.51 -2.35 0.18
N PRO A 996 22.53 -2.22 1.04
CA PRO A 996 23.61 -3.18 1.09
C PRO A 996 23.13 -4.50 1.70
N SER A 997 23.76 -5.61 1.30
CA SER A 997 23.47 -6.97 1.82
C SER A 997 23.71 -7.13 3.34
N THR A 998 24.39 -6.17 3.97
CA THR A 998 24.63 -6.13 5.43
C THR A 998 23.39 -5.75 6.24
N GLN A 999 22.32 -5.24 5.62
CA GLN A 999 21.05 -4.98 6.30
C GLN A 999 20.32 -6.29 6.59
N THR A 1000 20.31 -6.71 7.86
CA THR A 1000 19.75 -8.00 8.30
C THR A 1000 18.22 -8.06 8.22
N TYR A 1001 17.55 -6.92 8.40
CA TYR A 1001 16.11 -6.77 8.15
C TYR A 1001 15.90 -5.69 7.09
N PRO A 1002 15.51 -6.05 5.86
CA PRO A 1002 15.40 -5.12 4.75
C PRO A 1002 14.20 -4.17 4.91
N PHE A 1003 14.44 -2.88 4.69
CA PHE A 1003 13.40 -1.86 4.53
C PHE A 1003 13.39 -1.38 3.07
N LEU A 1004 12.21 -1.02 2.59
CA LEU A 1004 12.09 -0.22 1.37
C LEU A 1004 12.44 1.23 1.72
N PHE A 1005 13.64 1.68 1.33
CA PHE A 1005 14.02 3.07 1.54
C PHE A 1005 13.54 3.95 0.40
N ALA A 1006 12.66 4.87 0.74
CA ALA A 1006 12.10 5.87 -0.13
C ALA A 1006 12.73 7.24 0.17
N GLY A 1007 12.79 8.09 -0.85
CA GLY A 1007 13.19 9.48 -0.70
C GLY A 1007 12.25 10.40 -1.46
N LEU A 1008 12.01 11.58 -0.89
CA LEU A 1008 11.33 12.70 -1.51
C LEU A 1008 12.36 13.81 -1.69
N GLN A 1009 12.67 14.15 -2.95
CA GLN A 1009 13.65 15.17 -3.29
C GLN A 1009 13.04 16.33 -4.06
N PHE A 1010 13.33 17.55 -3.65
CA PHE A 1010 12.96 18.73 -4.39
C PHE A 1010 13.86 18.90 -5.62
N GLN A 1011 13.28 19.33 -6.74
CA GLN A 1011 13.92 19.38 -8.05
C GLN A 1011 14.06 20.81 -8.59
N GLY A 1012 15.06 21.05 -9.44
CA GLY A 1012 15.25 22.34 -10.13
C GLY A 1012 15.31 23.53 -9.16
N ALA A 1013 14.55 24.60 -9.45
CA ALA A 1013 14.46 25.78 -8.59
C ALA A 1013 13.83 25.50 -7.22
N TYR A 1014 13.07 24.41 -7.08
CA TYR A 1014 12.49 23.99 -5.81
C TYR A 1014 13.52 23.29 -4.91
N ALA A 1015 14.63 22.79 -5.47
CA ALA A 1015 15.71 22.19 -4.68
C ALA A 1015 16.39 23.22 -3.76
N THR A 1016 16.51 24.46 -4.23
CA THR A 1016 17.04 25.59 -3.44
C THR A 1016 15.94 26.33 -2.68
N ASN A 1017 14.70 26.32 -3.19
CA ASN A 1017 13.54 26.93 -2.53
C ASN A 1017 12.34 25.97 -2.37
N PRO A 1018 12.43 24.98 -1.46
CA PRO A 1018 11.38 23.98 -1.26
C PRO A 1018 10.00 24.54 -0.95
N GLY A 1019 9.88 25.65 -0.21
CA GLY A 1019 8.61 26.29 0.17
C GLY A 1019 7.78 26.79 -1.01
N ASN A 1020 8.38 26.97 -2.19
CA ASN A 1020 7.64 27.30 -3.42
C ASN A 1020 6.76 26.15 -3.93
N THR A 1021 6.96 24.94 -3.40
CA THR A 1021 6.05 23.82 -3.69
C THR A 1021 4.68 23.98 -3.02
N ILE A 1022 4.58 24.76 -1.94
CA ILE A 1022 3.31 25.07 -1.26
C ILE A 1022 2.58 26.17 -2.03
N SER A 1023 1.36 25.89 -2.48
CA SER A 1023 0.50 26.83 -3.19
C SER A 1023 -0.92 26.83 -2.63
N CYS A 1024 -1.51 28.01 -2.45
CA CYS A 1024 -2.91 28.15 -2.06
C CYS A 1024 -3.78 28.48 -3.29
N PRO A 1025 -4.99 27.90 -3.40
CA PRO A 1025 -5.90 28.09 -4.53
C PRO A 1025 -6.38 29.52 -4.72
#